data_AF-A0A524F8Z5-F1
#
_entry.id   AF-A0A524F8Z5-F1
#
_cell.length_a   1.000
_cell.length_b   1.000
_cell.length_c   1.000
_cell.angle_alpha   90.00
_cell.angle_beta   90.00
_cell.angle_gamma   90.00
#
_symmetry.space_group_name_H-M   'P 1'
#
loop_
_entity.id
_entity.type
_entity.pdbx_description
1 polymer ?
#
loop_
_entity_poly.entity_id
_entity_poly.type
_entity_poly.pdbx_seq_one_letter_code
_entity_poly.pdbx_strand_id
1 'polypeptide(L)'
;MFNLDLKTGKFPIIIKPNLGQPILINLRDYMDDNGNFIKKIVFDALIIAIPGQNVKEILQFFHLNLFIQPILKEKGDFSKRRGERYPLQIQEIEKVKKLDFREDGVLKEEHCEIWDIFNTMLQIEDLFGERKDLYKIKFQVKDIKIIHKLLKKSNRTSLLFDIIHDIPNLIEDKINYHAIAFFDKDWANFKFIHATDFHVARRNDFISKFLKDKAKDKIKKYRTLKKKLSSKAHFILTRDFEFKKEFQEYHLNELKYAKYNFNQNIRKLINYINERVKENELDFVLMTGDLIDYLNIARGNYQYKNNFIVFIEILLGVNRGLDKYPYFTEDEYINKEEILAPIFTLVGNHDYRKGHYSLRFTKVRKIFGMTRKDIKGYYDIKFFNYFTVIRSKDKYLRDYFKYLNPNLNYKLKIGNEYNFIFLDTGQDSTANTHDLLSGGPSTKGIKDYQVELLRAYIRLSHNEKIIVVMHTPPISPRLGRSTQRKFKKIFKLNRKIMWSDFYENNLEKYVGDSRVDRALNLKYQTIMYNWANLLRVFTGSDEIIRRKIDLVLCGHTHTLKEFRLKETKNPEKIKFGYFFFPIHVTVPVEVYTNKYRDFFKKFKDQNELEIWFDVYKPFVFQTQAVGPISLKDKFKAPGFRYFTIKNNQITAADVFSLHIIDTPKE
;
A
#
# COMPACT_ATOMS: atom_id res chain seq x y z
N MET A 1 -13.99 13.12 -15.71
CA MET A 1 -13.04 12.85 -14.59
C MET A 1 -11.78 12.11 -15.01
N PHE A 2 -11.85 11.10 -15.91
CA PHE A 2 -10.67 10.46 -16.51
C PHE A 2 -10.76 10.38 -18.04
N ASN A 3 -11.52 11.31 -18.64
CA ASN A 3 -11.78 11.30 -20.08
C ASN A 3 -10.72 12.07 -20.87
N LEU A 4 -9.85 12.82 -20.17
CA LEU A 4 -8.75 13.52 -20.79
C LEU A 4 -7.76 12.51 -21.40
N ASP A 5 -7.68 12.47 -22.73
CA ASP A 5 -6.71 11.63 -23.40
C ASP A 5 -5.31 12.27 -23.33
N LEU A 6 -4.59 11.88 -22.28
CA LEU A 6 -3.19 12.27 -22.07
C LEU A 6 -2.24 11.75 -23.17
N LYS A 7 -2.69 10.93 -24.12
CA LYS A 7 -1.84 10.48 -25.23
C LYS A 7 -1.82 11.46 -26.40
N THR A 8 -2.95 12.08 -26.71
CA THR A 8 -3.12 12.88 -27.94
C THR A 8 -2.97 14.38 -27.71
N GLY A 9 -3.17 14.87 -26.48
CA GLY A 9 -2.88 16.27 -26.17
C GLY A 9 -1.41 16.61 -26.39
N LYS A 10 -1.10 17.83 -26.85
CA LYS A 10 0.28 18.33 -27.05
C LYS A 10 0.77 19.32 -25.99
N PHE A 11 0.01 19.51 -24.92
CA PHE A 11 0.31 20.46 -23.85
C PHE A 11 1.13 19.83 -22.70
N PRO A 12 1.95 20.59 -21.96
CA PRO A 12 2.69 20.08 -20.81
C PRO A 12 1.75 19.69 -19.67
N ILE A 13 2.14 18.70 -18.87
CA ILE A 13 1.30 18.20 -17.76
C ILE A 13 2.10 18.01 -16.48
N ILE A 14 1.49 18.38 -15.35
CA ILE A 14 2.03 18.11 -14.02
C ILE A 14 1.81 16.61 -13.71
N ILE A 15 2.89 15.90 -13.41
CA ILE A 15 2.88 14.47 -13.03
C ILE A 15 3.17 14.25 -11.54
N LYS A 16 3.76 15.25 -10.88
CA LYS A 16 4.05 15.27 -9.44
C LYS A 16 3.84 16.68 -8.88
N PRO A 17 3.25 16.86 -7.69
CA PRO A 17 2.70 15.82 -6.82
C PRO A 17 1.36 15.26 -7.31
N ASN A 18 0.93 14.15 -6.71
CA ASN A 18 -0.31 13.44 -7.05
C ASN A 18 -0.85 12.60 -5.89
N LEU A 19 -1.98 11.92 -6.12
CA LEU A 19 -2.77 11.23 -5.09
C LEU A 19 -1.98 10.26 -4.22
N GLY A 20 -1.05 9.51 -4.81
CA GLY A 20 -0.26 8.47 -4.14
C GLY A 20 1.14 8.90 -3.72
N GLN A 21 1.53 10.16 -3.95
CA GLN A 21 2.73 10.79 -3.42
C GLN A 21 2.49 12.30 -3.25
N PRO A 22 1.65 12.70 -2.28
CA PRO A 22 1.37 14.11 -2.03
C PRO A 22 2.55 14.80 -1.34
N ILE A 23 2.64 16.12 -1.50
CA ILE A 23 3.56 16.94 -0.71
C ILE A 23 2.91 17.28 0.62
N LEU A 24 3.66 17.12 1.70
CA LEU A 24 3.24 17.53 3.04
C LEU A 24 3.85 18.89 3.35
N ILE A 25 3.02 19.87 3.69
CA ILE A 25 3.45 21.22 4.04
C ILE A 25 3.00 21.50 5.47
N ASN A 26 3.96 21.64 6.39
CA ASN A 26 3.67 22.06 7.75
C ASN A 26 3.78 23.57 7.88
N LEU A 27 2.68 24.23 8.24
CA LEU A 27 2.62 25.69 8.32
C LEU A 27 3.54 26.26 9.41
N ARG A 28 3.79 25.50 10.48
CA ARG A 28 4.69 25.91 11.57
C ARG A 28 6.11 26.17 11.11
N ASP A 29 6.58 25.44 10.10
CA ASP A 29 7.94 25.57 9.55
C ASP A 29 8.15 26.94 8.85
N TYR A 30 7.06 27.69 8.63
CA TYR A 30 7.03 28.99 7.96
C TYR A 30 6.59 30.13 8.88
N MET A 31 6.37 29.86 10.16
CA MET A 31 5.96 30.84 11.17
C MET A 31 7.10 31.18 12.13
N ASP A 32 7.07 32.38 12.73
CA ASP A 32 7.85 32.71 13.92
C ASP A 32 7.18 32.16 15.20
N ASP A 33 7.82 32.35 16.35
CA ASP A 33 7.30 31.94 17.66
C ASP A 33 5.98 32.65 18.03
N ASN A 34 5.66 33.78 17.38
CA ASN A 34 4.41 34.52 17.54
C ASN A 34 3.32 34.05 16.56
N GLY A 35 3.58 33.05 15.72
CA GLY A 35 2.65 32.52 14.73
C GLY A 35 2.50 33.37 13.46
N ASN A 36 3.38 34.35 13.23
CA ASN A 36 3.39 35.16 12.02
C ASN A 36 4.17 34.46 10.91
N PHE A 37 3.61 34.45 9.69
CA PHE A 37 4.31 33.91 8.52
C PHE A 37 5.53 34.75 8.16
N ILE A 38 6.72 34.17 8.28
CA ILE A 38 8.00 34.83 7.98
C ILE A 38 8.58 34.40 6.63
N LYS A 39 8.07 33.33 6.03
CA LYS A 39 8.54 32.80 4.75
C LYS A 39 7.37 32.53 3.81
N LYS A 40 7.62 32.70 2.51
CA LYS A 40 6.70 32.26 1.45
C LYS A 40 6.68 30.74 1.40
N ILE A 41 5.50 30.15 1.28
CA ILE A 41 5.37 28.72 1.04
C ILE A 41 5.59 28.45 -0.45
N VAL A 42 6.65 27.70 -0.72
CA VAL A 42 7.00 27.23 -2.06
C VAL A 42 7.09 25.72 -2.08
N PHE A 43 6.73 25.12 -3.20
CA PHE A 43 6.91 23.69 -3.42
C PHE A 43 7.27 23.40 -4.87
N ASP A 44 7.96 22.29 -5.07
CA ASP A 44 8.38 21.83 -6.39
C ASP A 44 7.34 20.87 -6.98
N ALA A 45 7.21 20.91 -8.30
CA ALA A 45 6.41 19.98 -9.07
C ALA A 45 7.20 19.52 -10.30
N LEU A 46 6.87 18.33 -10.79
CA LEU A 46 7.43 17.78 -12.02
C LEU A 46 6.40 17.84 -13.14
N ILE A 47 6.86 18.37 -14.27
CA ILE A 47 6.12 18.47 -15.52
C ILE A 47 6.75 17.51 -16.52
N ILE A 48 5.92 16.90 -17.36
CA ILE A 48 6.37 16.25 -18.59
C ILE A 48 5.80 16.99 -19.81
N ALA A 49 6.66 17.22 -20.80
CA ALA A 49 6.37 18.03 -21.98
C ALA A 49 6.94 17.38 -23.26
N ILE A 50 6.59 17.94 -24.42
CA ILE A 50 7.07 17.45 -25.72
C ILE A 50 8.58 17.73 -25.83
N PRO A 51 9.36 16.80 -26.43
CA PRO A 51 10.77 17.02 -26.73
C PRO A 51 11.03 18.37 -27.41
N GLY A 52 11.95 19.15 -26.84
CA GLY A 52 12.38 20.42 -27.42
C GLY A 52 11.46 21.62 -27.17
N GLN A 53 10.32 21.44 -26.50
CA GLN A 53 9.43 22.54 -26.13
C GLN A 53 10.17 23.56 -25.23
N ASN A 54 10.04 24.86 -25.52
CA ASN A 54 10.79 25.89 -24.79
C ASN A 54 10.13 26.17 -23.43
N VAL A 55 10.95 26.41 -22.41
CA VAL A 55 10.56 26.89 -21.08
C VAL A 55 9.55 28.05 -21.14
N LYS A 56 9.73 29.02 -22.04
CA LYS A 56 8.80 30.16 -22.21
C LYS A 56 7.39 29.71 -22.62
N GLU A 57 7.28 28.73 -23.52
CA GLU A 57 5.99 28.19 -23.97
C GLU A 57 5.29 27.43 -22.83
N ILE A 58 6.06 26.68 -22.05
CA ILE A 58 5.54 25.96 -20.88
C ILE A 58 5.02 26.96 -19.83
N LEU A 59 5.77 28.04 -19.57
CA LEU A 59 5.35 29.11 -18.66
C LEU A 59 4.07 29.79 -19.10
N GLN A 60 3.99 30.20 -20.37
CA GLN A 60 2.80 30.83 -20.92
C GLN A 60 1.57 29.94 -20.79
N PHE A 61 1.75 28.64 -21.02
CA PHE A 61 0.67 27.68 -20.93
C PHE A 61 0.11 27.53 -19.51
N PHE A 62 0.98 27.52 -18.49
CA PHE A 62 0.54 27.44 -17.08
C PHE A 62 0.14 28.79 -16.47
N HIS A 63 0.46 29.90 -17.14
CA HIS A 63 0.16 31.24 -16.64
C HIS A 63 -1.36 31.42 -16.48
N LEU A 64 -1.80 31.78 -15.27
CA LEU A 64 -3.21 31.99 -14.88
C LEU A 64 -4.11 30.75 -14.95
N ASN A 65 -3.56 29.57 -15.26
CA ASN A 65 -4.29 28.34 -15.51
C ASN A 65 -4.08 27.26 -14.42
N LEU A 66 -3.44 27.63 -13.30
CA LEU A 66 -3.09 26.71 -12.22
C LEU A 66 -3.64 27.16 -10.88
N PHE A 67 -4.30 26.23 -10.20
CA PHE A 67 -4.95 26.46 -8.92
C PHE A 67 -4.73 25.29 -7.98
N ILE A 68 -4.84 25.56 -6.68
CA ILE A 68 -5.10 24.54 -5.66
C ILE A 68 -6.55 24.67 -5.18
N GLN A 69 -7.17 23.54 -4.87
CA GLN A 69 -8.57 23.50 -4.43
C GLN A 69 -8.72 22.59 -3.20
N PRO A 70 -9.20 23.11 -2.05
CA PRO A 70 -9.30 22.34 -0.82
C PRO A 70 -10.48 21.36 -0.84
N ILE A 71 -10.33 20.25 -0.12
CA ILE A 71 -11.39 19.27 0.13
C ILE A 71 -12.03 19.55 1.49
N LEU A 72 -13.22 20.14 1.45
CA LEU A 72 -13.91 20.61 2.65
C LEU A 72 -14.83 19.55 3.27
N LYS A 73 -15.33 18.59 2.48
CA LYS A 73 -16.27 17.55 2.95
C LYS A 73 -15.89 16.17 2.41
N GLU A 74 -16.12 15.13 3.20
CA GLU A 74 -15.92 13.73 2.80
C GLU A 74 -17.09 13.13 2.01
N LYS A 75 -18.31 13.68 2.18
CA LYS A 75 -19.57 13.15 1.63
C LYS A 75 -20.26 14.13 0.69
N GLY A 76 -21.16 13.58 -0.14
CA GLY A 76 -21.99 14.32 -1.08
C GLY A 76 -21.40 14.37 -2.48
N ASP A 77 -22.04 15.16 -3.36
CA ASP A 77 -21.60 15.30 -4.75
C ASP A 77 -20.12 15.69 -4.83
N PHE A 78 -19.40 15.10 -5.78
CA PHE A 78 -17.94 15.27 -5.88
C PHE A 78 -17.53 16.75 -5.94
N SER A 79 -18.19 17.55 -6.78
CA SER A 79 -17.93 18.99 -6.89
C SER A 79 -18.28 19.78 -5.62
N LYS A 80 -19.37 19.43 -4.94
CA LYS A 80 -19.84 20.11 -3.71
C LYS A 80 -18.96 19.85 -2.48
N ARG A 81 -18.03 18.89 -2.57
CA ARG A 81 -17.04 18.62 -1.53
C ARG A 81 -15.85 19.58 -1.56
N ARG A 82 -15.61 20.25 -2.69
CA ARG A 82 -14.49 21.15 -2.89
C ARG A 82 -14.83 22.58 -2.50
N GLY A 83 -13.82 23.33 -2.07
CA GLY A 83 -13.91 24.76 -1.84
C GLY A 83 -13.57 25.60 -3.06
N GLU A 84 -13.29 26.88 -2.81
CA GLU A 84 -12.84 27.83 -3.83
C GLU A 84 -11.45 27.49 -4.36
N ARG A 85 -11.16 27.92 -5.60
CA ARG A 85 -9.86 27.76 -6.23
C ARG A 85 -8.93 28.89 -5.80
N TYR A 86 -7.71 28.55 -5.40
CA TYR A 86 -6.67 29.53 -5.06
C TYR A 86 -5.55 29.47 -6.10
N PRO A 87 -5.16 30.60 -6.72
CA PRO A 87 -4.17 30.59 -7.80
C PRO A 87 -2.77 30.26 -7.29
N LEU A 88 -2.04 29.46 -8.07
CA LEU A 88 -0.60 29.24 -7.88
C LEU A 88 0.22 30.25 -8.67
N GLN A 89 1.31 30.72 -8.08
CA GLN A 89 2.27 31.57 -8.79
C GLN A 89 3.51 30.77 -9.17
N ILE A 90 3.87 30.79 -10.44
CA ILE A 90 5.13 30.20 -10.91
C ILE A 90 6.28 31.11 -10.50
N GLN A 91 7.29 30.55 -9.83
CA GLN A 91 8.53 31.26 -9.48
C GLN A 91 9.64 30.97 -10.47
N GLU A 92 9.82 29.69 -10.79
CA GLU A 92 10.97 29.21 -11.52
C GLU A 92 10.58 27.93 -12.26
N ILE A 93 11.22 27.72 -13.40
CA ILE A 93 11.12 26.48 -14.15
C ILE A 93 12.47 26.17 -14.79
N GLU A 94 12.88 24.92 -14.68
CA GLU A 94 14.12 24.43 -15.24
C GLU A 94 13.91 23.10 -15.95
N LYS A 95 14.66 22.88 -17.02
CA LYS A 95 14.66 21.59 -17.71
C LYS A 95 15.47 20.60 -16.89
N VAL A 96 14.86 19.47 -16.57
CA VAL A 96 15.52 18.40 -15.84
C VAL A 96 16.38 17.60 -16.82
N LYS A 97 17.68 17.55 -16.54
CA LYS A 97 18.60 16.68 -17.29
C LYS A 97 18.49 15.26 -16.76
N LYS A 98 18.75 14.28 -17.62
CA LYS A 98 18.99 12.91 -17.18
C LYS A 98 20.29 12.91 -16.39
N LEU A 99 20.21 12.58 -15.11
CA LEU A 99 21.34 12.57 -14.18
C LEU A 99 21.51 11.17 -13.58
N ASP A 100 22.75 10.83 -13.28
CA ASP A 100 23.11 9.68 -12.45
C ASP A 100 23.77 10.22 -11.18
N PHE A 101 23.15 10.02 -10.02
CA PHE A 101 23.69 10.53 -8.76
C PHE A 101 25.03 9.86 -8.37
N ARG A 102 25.42 8.77 -9.05
CA ARG A 102 26.71 8.11 -8.85
C ARG A 102 27.86 8.88 -9.50
N GLU A 103 27.56 9.63 -10.56
CA GLU A 103 28.52 10.45 -11.29
C GLU A 103 28.53 11.90 -10.81
N ASP A 104 27.43 12.34 -10.18
CA ASP A 104 27.33 13.66 -9.57
C ASP A 104 28.15 13.73 -8.27
N GLY A 105 28.98 14.78 -8.13
CA GLY A 105 29.76 15.02 -6.93
C GLY A 105 28.91 15.37 -5.71
N VAL A 106 27.64 15.75 -5.89
CA VAL A 106 26.72 16.09 -4.81
C VAL A 106 25.45 15.24 -4.86
N LEU A 107 25.27 14.40 -3.84
CA LEU A 107 24.08 13.58 -3.70
C LEU A 107 22.88 14.45 -3.26
N LYS A 108 21.82 14.48 -4.09
CA LYS A 108 20.55 15.15 -3.78
C LYS A 108 19.38 14.20 -3.94
N GLU A 109 18.37 14.34 -3.08
CA GLU A 109 17.15 13.53 -3.11
C GLU A 109 16.43 13.60 -4.45
N GLU A 110 16.31 14.81 -5.00
CA GLU A 110 15.74 15.03 -6.33
C GLU A 110 16.44 14.21 -7.41
N HIS A 111 17.78 14.12 -7.38
CA HIS A 111 18.53 13.36 -8.37
C HIS A 111 18.18 11.86 -8.29
N CYS A 112 17.95 11.33 -7.09
CA CYS A 112 17.51 9.96 -6.90
C CYS A 112 16.11 9.72 -7.48
N GLU A 113 15.15 10.62 -7.22
CA GLU A 113 13.78 10.49 -7.73
C GLU A 113 13.71 10.62 -9.26
N ILE A 114 14.46 11.56 -9.83
CA ILE A 114 14.58 11.72 -11.28
C ILE A 114 15.22 10.49 -11.90
N TRP A 115 16.27 9.94 -11.29
CA TRP A 115 16.90 8.71 -11.78
C TRP A 115 15.93 7.52 -11.76
N ASP A 116 15.10 7.38 -10.71
CA ASP A 116 14.04 6.38 -10.65
C ASP A 116 13.04 6.55 -11.81
N ILE A 117 12.57 7.78 -12.07
CA ILE A 117 11.65 8.08 -13.18
C ILE A 117 12.24 7.66 -14.53
N PHE A 118 13.52 7.97 -14.78
CA PHE A 118 14.20 7.57 -16.00
C PHE A 118 14.37 6.05 -16.12
N ASN A 119 14.56 5.33 -15.02
CA ASN A 119 14.75 3.88 -15.01
C ASN A 119 13.45 3.06 -14.89
N THR A 120 12.30 3.72 -14.71
CA THR A 120 10.99 3.08 -14.53
C THR A 120 9.96 3.64 -15.52
N MET A 121 9.29 4.73 -15.15
CA MET A 121 8.17 5.35 -15.84
C MET A 121 8.48 5.66 -17.30
N LEU A 122 9.64 6.30 -17.57
CA LEU A 122 10.04 6.70 -18.92
C LEU A 122 10.50 5.55 -19.81
N GLN A 123 10.69 4.34 -19.26
CA GLN A 123 10.94 3.12 -20.04
C GLN A 123 9.65 2.53 -20.63
N ILE A 124 8.48 3.07 -20.27
CA ILE A 124 7.19 2.59 -20.76
C ILE A 124 6.79 3.38 -22.00
N GLU A 125 6.79 2.70 -23.15
CA GLU A 125 6.29 3.25 -24.43
C GLU A 125 4.90 3.87 -24.30
N ASP A 126 4.65 4.97 -25.00
CA ASP A 126 3.37 5.68 -25.10
C ASP A 126 2.64 5.93 -23.78
N LEU A 127 3.40 6.13 -22.70
CA LEU A 127 2.81 6.47 -21.40
C LEU A 127 2.11 7.83 -21.49
N PHE A 128 2.81 8.89 -21.88
CA PHE A 128 2.29 10.26 -21.98
C PHE A 128 2.23 10.79 -23.42
N GLY A 129 2.07 9.87 -24.40
CA GLY A 129 2.10 10.21 -25.82
C GLY A 129 3.49 10.64 -26.25
N GLU A 130 3.58 11.76 -26.97
CA GLU A 130 4.84 12.36 -27.45
C GLU A 130 5.70 12.96 -26.33
N ARG A 131 5.15 13.17 -25.13
CA ARG A 131 5.86 13.85 -24.03
C ARG A 131 6.93 12.95 -23.41
N LYS A 132 8.16 13.45 -23.37
CA LYS A 132 9.33 12.75 -22.82
C LYS A 132 10.30 13.64 -22.05
N ASP A 133 10.26 14.96 -22.27
CA ASP A 133 11.14 15.89 -21.57
C ASP A 133 10.55 16.25 -20.21
N LEU A 134 11.39 16.20 -19.17
CA LEU A 134 11.02 16.56 -17.81
C LEU A 134 11.43 18.00 -17.51
N TYR A 135 10.56 18.69 -16.78
CA TYR A 135 10.81 20.03 -16.26
C TYR A 135 10.44 20.05 -14.78
N LYS A 136 11.22 20.78 -14.00
CA LYS A 136 10.90 21.09 -12.62
C LYS A 136 10.35 22.51 -12.58
N ILE A 137 9.25 22.68 -11.88
CA ILE A 137 8.61 23.99 -11.70
C ILE A 137 8.41 24.23 -10.21
N LYS A 138 8.75 25.45 -9.77
CA LYS A 138 8.57 25.89 -8.39
C LYS A 138 7.35 26.79 -8.31
N PHE A 139 6.41 26.41 -7.47
CA PHE A 139 5.18 27.15 -7.23
C PHE A 139 5.22 27.86 -5.89
N GLN A 140 4.68 29.07 -5.83
CA GLN A 140 4.39 29.81 -4.60
C GLN A 140 2.87 29.83 -4.36
N VAL A 141 2.48 29.57 -3.13
CA VAL A 141 1.11 29.72 -2.64
C VAL A 141 0.87 31.19 -2.24
N LYS A 142 -0.11 31.87 -2.86
CA LYS A 142 -0.38 33.29 -2.61
C LYS A 142 -1.16 33.53 -1.30
N ASP A 143 -2.29 32.85 -1.12
CA ASP A 143 -3.27 33.17 -0.07
C ASP A 143 -3.10 32.34 1.20
N ILE A 144 -1.89 32.35 1.78
CA ILE A 144 -1.55 31.43 2.87
C ILE A 144 -2.39 31.64 4.15
N LYS A 145 -2.74 32.89 4.46
CA LYS A 145 -3.60 33.22 5.62
C LYS A 145 -4.99 32.59 5.49
N ILE A 146 -5.52 32.51 4.26
CA ILE A 146 -6.82 31.88 3.99
C ILE A 146 -6.72 30.38 4.20
N ILE A 147 -5.66 29.74 3.70
CA ILE A 147 -5.42 28.29 3.89
C ILE A 147 -5.29 27.96 5.38
N HIS A 148 -4.55 28.76 6.15
CA HIS A 148 -4.44 28.56 7.60
C HIS A 148 -5.80 28.68 8.31
N LYS A 149 -6.62 29.66 7.92
CA LYS A 149 -7.98 29.83 8.45
C LYS A 149 -8.87 28.63 8.10
N LEU A 150 -8.78 28.11 6.88
CA LEU A 150 -9.52 26.92 6.45
C LEU A 150 -9.10 25.68 7.23
N LEU A 151 -7.79 25.46 7.41
CA LEU A 151 -7.26 24.35 8.19
C LEU A 151 -7.79 24.41 9.63
N LYS A 152 -7.68 25.57 10.30
CA LYS A 152 -8.23 25.78 11.66
C LYS A 152 -9.73 25.54 11.73
N LYS A 153 -10.50 26.00 10.74
CA LYS A 153 -11.96 25.80 10.69
C LYS A 153 -12.36 24.34 10.44
N SER A 154 -11.49 23.56 9.79
CA SER A 154 -11.81 22.18 9.43
C SER A 154 -11.82 21.22 10.62
N ASN A 155 -11.17 21.58 11.75
CA ASN A 155 -10.97 20.73 12.93
C ASN A 155 -10.37 19.35 12.60
N ARG A 156 -9.47 19.28 11.59
CA ARG A 156 -8.78 18.05 11.16
C ARG A 156 -7.26 18.19 11.34
N THR A 157 -6.56 17.06 11.39
CA THR A 157 -5.07 17.00 11.43
C THR A 157 -4.44 17.65 10.21
N SER A 158 -5.09 17.52 9.05
CA SER A 158 -4.65 18.11 7.80
C SER A 158 -5.82 18.55 6.92
N LEU A 159 -5.50 19.43 5.98
CA LEU A 159 -6.39 19.82 4.89
C LEU A 159 -5.78 19.42 3.55
N LEU A 160 -6.48 18.57 2.81
CA LEU A 160 -6.06 18.09 1.49
C LEU A 160 -6.48 19.07 0.39
N PHE A 161 -5.62 19.19 -0.62
CA PHE A 161 -5.85 20.02 -1.80
C PHE A 161 -5.59 19.23 -3.09
N ASP A 162 -6.47 19.42 -4.05
CA ASP A 162 -6.27 19.04 -5.44
C ASP A 162 -5.42 20.12 -6.15
N ILE A 163 -4.54 19.75 -7.07
CA ILE A 163 -3.97 20.70 -8.06
C ILE A 163 -4.85 20.66 -9.29
N ILE A 164 -5.44 21.80 -9.64
CA ILE A 164 -6.31 21.99 -10.79
C ILE A 164 -5.53 22.70 -11.88
N HIS A 165 -5.55 22.10 -13.06
CA HIS A 165 -4.99 22.67 -14.26
C HIS A 165 -6.10 22.85 -15.29
N ASP A 166 -6.47 24.12 -15.48
CA ASP A 166 -7.46 24.56 -16.45
C ASP A 166 -6.78 24.65 -17.82
N ILE A 167 -7.11 23.72 -18.71
CA ILE A 167 -6.45 23.65 -20.01
C ILE A 167 -7.35 24.35 -21.04
N PRO A 168 -6.85 25.42 -21.71
CA PRO A 168 -7.64 26.12 -22.71
C PRO A 168 -8.20 25.18 -23.78
N ASN A 169 -9.47 25.37 -24.12
CA ASN A 169 -10.23 24.60 -25.13
C ASN A 169 -10.52 23.14 -24.76
N LEU A 170 -10.30 22.72 -23.50
CA LEU A 170 -10.77 21.44 -23.00
C LEU A 170 -11.98 21.59 -22.09
N ILE A 171 -12.91 20.64 -22.22
CA ILE A 171 -14.17 20.63 -21.44
C ILE A 171 -13.92 20.20 -19.98
N GLU A 172 -12.89 19.39 -19.73
CA GLU A 172 -12.56 18.89 -18.40
C GLU A 172 -11.16 19.38 -17.96
N ASP A 173 -11.07 19.89 -16.74
CA ASP A 173 -9.80 20.19 -16.08
C ASP A 173 -8.93 18.94 -15.92
N LYS A 174 -7.61 19.12 -16.00
CA LYS A 174 -6.69 18.10 -15.50
C LYS A 174 -6.50 18.29 -14.00
N ILE A 175 -6.81 17.25 -13.23
CA ILE A 175 -6.74 17.29 -11.78
C ILE A 175 -5.70 16.28 -11.28
N ASN A 176 -4.79 16.75 -10.43
CA ASN A 176 -3.97 15.88 -9.59
C ASN A 176 -4.61 15.87 -8.19
N TYR A 177 -5.37 14.82 -7.91
CA TYR A 177 -6.14 14.73 -6.66
C TYR A 177 -5.23 14.62 -5.45
N HIS A 178 -5.63 15.23 -4.34
CA HIS A 178 -5.01 15.15 -3.01
C HIS A 178 -3.51 15.44 -3.03
N ALA A 179 -3.02 16.18 -4.02
CA ALA A 179 -1.61 16.33 -4.31
C ALA A 179 -0.84 17.13 -3.25
N ILE A 180 -1.54 17.89 -2.39
CA ILE A 180 -0.94 18.66 -1.31
C ILE A 180 -1.74 18.44 -0.03
N ALA A 181 -1.04 18.25 1.09
CA ALA A 181 -1.63 18.20 2.41
C ALA A 181 -0.99 19.27 3.31
N PHE A 182 -1.82 20.18 3.84
CA PHE A 182 -1.38 21.20 4.79
C PHE A 182 -1.62 20.73 6.23
N PHE A 183 -0.62 20.94 7.08
CA PHE A 183 -0.63 20.64 8.50
C PHE A 183 -0.29 21.88 9.33
N ASP A 184 -0.69 21.87 10.59
CA ASP A 184 -0.24 22.84 11.61
C ASP A 184 0.06 22.04 12.88
N LYS A 185 1.18 21.32 12.87
CA LYS A 185 1.51 20.38 13.95
C LYS A 185 2.99 20.25 14.24
N ASP A 186 3.27 19.70 15.42
CA ASP A 186 4.59 19.19 15.78
C ASP A 186 4.73 17.74 15.30
N TRP A 187 5.77 17.49 14.50
CA TRP A 187 6.08 16.17 13.97
C TRP A 187 6.77 15.23 14.96
N ALA A 188 7.10 15.69 16.17
CA ALA A 188 7.54 14.78 17.22
C ALA A 188 6.49 13.74 17.61
N ASN A 189 5.21 14.05 17.34
CA ASN A 189 4.08 13.19 17.63
C ASN A 189 3.25 12.97 16.37
N PHE A 190 3.22 11.74 15.85
CA PHE A 190 2.39 11.41 14.69
C PHE A 190 1.89 9.98 14.70
N LYS A 191 0.83 9.73 13.95
CA LYS A 191 0.16 8.43 13.83
C LYS A 191 -0.10 8.14 12.37
N PHE A 192 0.15 6.90 11.97
CA PHE A 192 -0.06 6.48 10.59
C PHE A 192 -0.59 5.05 10.51
N ILE A 193 -1.30 4.77 9.42
CA ILE A 193 -1.75 3.41 9.09
C ILE A 193 -0.81 2.81 8.06
N HIS A 194 -0.49 1.53 8.21
CA HIS A 194 0.10 0.72 7.15
C HIS A 194 -0.90 -0.35 6.72
N ALA A 195 -1.38 -0.24 5.48
CA ALA A 195 -2.37 -1.10 4.86
C ALA A 195 -1.86 -1.61 3.50
N THR A 196 -2.12 -2.87 3.19
CA THR A 196 -1.52 -3.60 2.06
C THR A 196 -2.49 -4.65 1.53
N ASP A 197 -2.21 -5.18 0.32
CA ASP A 197 -2.96 -6.27 -0.30
C ASP A 197 -4.46 -5.94 -0.38
N PHE A 198 -4.80 -4.85 -1.09
CA PHE A 198 -6.18 -4.42 -1.28
C PHE A 198 -6.92 -5.30 -2.29
N HIS A 199 -6.22 -5.75 -3.33
CA HIS A 199 -6.75 -6.55 -4.43
C HIS A 199 -8.04 -5.96 -5.03
N VAL A 200 -8.05 -4.65 -5.28
CA VAL A 200 -9.18 -4.02 -5.94
C VAL A 200 -9.39 -4.64 -7.31
N ALA A 201 -10.63 -5.07 -7.52
CA ALA A 201 -11.09 -5.46 -8.83
C ALA A 201 -12.58 -5.20 -8.92
N ARG A 202 -13.04 -4.71 -10.07
CA ARG A 202 -14.47 -4.45 -10.25
C ARG A 202 -15.30 -5.71 -10.01
N ARG A 203 -14.79 -6.89 -10.40
CA ARG A 203 -15.46 -8.19 -10.18
C ARG A 203 -15.82 -8.47 -8.73
N ASN A 204 -15.12 -7.89 -7.75
CA ASN A 204 -15.38 -8.16 -6.33
C ASN A 204 -16.81 -7.78 -5.95
N ASP A 205 -17.28 -6.62 -6.43
CA ASP A 205 -18.67 -6.17 -6.25
C ASP A 205 -19.66 -7.11 -6.98
N PHE A 206 -19.32 -7.56 -8.20
CA PHE A 206 -20.15 -8.49 -8.97
C PHE A 206 -20.32 -9.84 -8.29
N ILE A 207 -19.24 -10.38 -7.72
CA ILE A 207 -19.27 -11.67 -7.05
C ILE A 207 -20.13 -11.56 -5.79
N SER A 208 -19.99 -10.50 -5.00
CA SER A 208 -20.83 -10.28 -3.81
C SER A 208 -22.31 -10.15 -4.20
N LYS A 209 -22.62 -9.36 -5.24
CA LYS A 209 -23.98 -9.18 -5.76
C LYS A 209 -24.60 -10.50 -6.22
N PHE A 210 -23.85 -11.28 -7.00
CA PHE A 210 -24.28 -12.62 -7.44
C PHE A 210 -24.64 -13.53 -6.25
N LEU A 211 -23.84 -13.51 -5.18
CA LEU A 211 -24.11 -14.31 -3.99
C LEU A 211 -25.36 -13.84 -3.24
N LYS A 212 -25.57 -12.53 -3.13
CA LYS A 212 -26.77 -11.96 -2.52
C LYS A 212 -28.02 -12.27 -3.33
N ASP A 213 -28.00 -12.10 -4.64
CA ASP A 213 -29.14 -12.44 -5.51
C ASP A 213 -29.51 -13.91 -5.40
N LYS A 214 -28.50 -14.80 -5.44
CA LYS A 214 -28.70 -16.23 -5.23
C LYS A 214 -29.27 -16.56 -3.85
N ALA A 215 -28.91 -15.82 -2.81
CA ALA A 215 -29.49 -15.97 -1.49
C ALA A 215 -30.96 -15.50 -1.43
N LYS A 216 -31.27 -14.35 -2.04
CA LYS A 216 -32.64 -13.81 -2.19
C LYS A 216 -33.56 -14.79 -2.91
N ASP A 217 -33.10 -15.35 -4.04
CA ASP A 217 -33.86 -16.35 -4.81
C ASP A 217 -34.12 -17.63 -4.00
N LYS A 218 -33.13 -18.09 -3.24
CA LYS A 218 -33.28 -19.26 -2.38
C LYS A 218 -34.33 -18.99 -1.29
N ILE A 219 -34.31 -17.81 -0.66
CA ILE A 219 -35.30 -17.43 0.35
C ILE A 219 -36.71 -17.38 -0.26
N LYS A 220 -36.87 -16.75 -1.43
CA LYS A 220 -38.16 -16.67 -2.14
C LYS A 220 -38.75 -18.06 -2.39
N LYS A 221 -37.95 -18.99 -2.95
CA LYS A 221 -38.37 -20.38 -3.21
C LYS A 221 -38.77 -21.14 -1.94
N TYR A 222 -38.05 -20.97 -0.83
CA TYR A 222 -38.35 -21.67 0.42
C TYR A 222 -39.61 -21.14 1.11
N ARG A 223 -39.87 -19.83 1.02
CA ARG A 223 -41.13 -19.22 1.48
C ARG A 223 -42.32 -19.82 0.73
N THR A 224 -42.24 -19.93 -0.60
CA THR A 224 -43.30 -20.57 -1.42
C THR A 224 -43.52 -22.04 -1.03
N LEU A 225 -42.46 -22.77 -0.67
CA LEU A 225 -42.53 -24.19 -0.30
C LEU A 225 -42.83 -24.45 1.19
N LYS A 226 -43.13 -23.41 2.00
CA LYS A 226 -43.31 -23.50 3.47
C LYS A 226 -42.17 -24.26 4.19
N LYS A 227 -40.94 -24.21 3.66
CA LYS A 227 -39.76 -24.87 4.27
C LYS A 227 -39.00 -23.92 5.18
N LYS A 228 -38.39 -24.46 6.23
CA LYS A 228 -37.54 -23.69 7.17
C LYS A 228 -36.43 -22.94 6.42
N LEU A 229 -36.32 -21.64 6.68
CA LEU A 229 -35.32 -20.76 6.09
C LEU A 229 -33.90 -21.22 6.47
N SER A 230 -32.97 -21.11 5.51
CA SER A 230 -31.57 -21.49 5.69
C SER A 230 -30.82 -20.35 6.40
N SER A 231 -30.36 -20.54 7.65
CA SER A 231 -29.55 -19.57 8.42
C SER A 231 -28.41 -18.94 7.61
N LYS A 232 -27.70 -19.75 6.82
CA LYS A 232 -26.61 -19.31 5.93
C LYS A 232 -27.04 -18.27 4.88
N ALA A 233 -28.27 -18.35 4.35
CA ALA A 233 -28.76 -17.41 3.34
C ALA A 233 -29.08 -16.06 3.98
N HIS A 234 -29.65 -16.07 5.19
CA HIS A 234 -29.88 -14.86 5.97
C HIS A 234 -28.56 -14.16 6.31
N PHE A 235 -27.59 -14.91 6.87
CA PHE A 235 -26.24 -14.38 7.12
C PHE A 235 -25.58 -13.77 5.89
N ILE A 236 -25.80 -14.34 4.69
CA ILE A 236 -25.23 -13.76 3.47
C ILE A 236 -25.80 -12.38 3.15
N LEU A 237 -27.06 -12.12 3.51
CA LEU A 237 -27.76 -10.88 3.23
C LEU A 237 -27.55 -9.82 4.31
N THR A 238 -27.44 -10.24 5.58
CA THR A 238 -27.43 -9.36 6.74
C THR A 238 -26.07 -9.13 7.36
N ARG A 239 -25.04 -9.92 7.01
CA ARG A 239 -23.69 -9.72 7.55
C ARG A 239 -23.22 -8.27 7.31
N ASP A 240 -22.63 -7.70 8.34
CA ASP A 240 -21.84 -6.48 8.23
C ASP A 240 -20.56 -6.60 9.05
N PHE A 241 -19.62 -5.72 8.76
CA PHE A 241 -18.30 -5.76 9.36
C PHE A 241 -17.82 -4.41 9.87
N GLU A 242 -16.87 -4.43 10.78
CA GLU A 242 -16.17 -3.23 11.25
C GLU A 242 -14.70 -3.56 11.55
N PHE A 243 -13.83 -2.55 11.52
CA PHE A 243 -12.45 -2.73 11.95
C PHE A 243 -12.34 -2.47 13.46
N LYS A 244 -11.88 -3.48 14.19
CA LYS A 244 -11.58 -3.38 15.63
C LYS A 244 -10.15 -3.81 15.90
N LYS A 245 -9.62 -3.31 17.02
CA LYS A 245 -8.29 -3.68 17.51
C LYS A 245 -8.26 -5.17 17.86
N GLU A 246 -7.19 -5.86 17.49
CA GLU A 246 -6.98 -7.31 17.61
C GLU A 246 -8.03 -8.16 16.85
N PHE A 247 -8.01 -9.49 17.06
CA PHE A 247 -8.81 -10.47 16.32
C PHE A 247 -10.11 -10.87 17.04
N GLN A 248 -11.16 -11.12 16.26
CA GLN A 248 -12.44 -11.66 16.76
C GLN A 248 -12.39 -13.19 16.86
N GLU A 249 -11.98 -13.72 18.02
CA GLU A 249 -11.85 -15.18 18.19
C GLU A 249 -13.22 -15.90 18.29
N TYR A 250 -14.26 -15.24 18.81
CA TYR A 250 -15.56 -15.87 19.05
C TYR A 250 -16.35 -16.20 17.76
N HIS A 251 -16.22 -15.39 16.71
CA HIS A 251 -16.82 -15.63 15.38
C HIS A 251 -15.84 -16.14 14.32
N LEU A 252 -14.67 -16.66 14.71
CA LEU A 252 -13.61 -17.06 13.78
C LEU A 252 -14.10 -18.01 12.67
N ASN A 253 -15.02 -18.93 12.99
CA ASN A 253 -15.59 -19.87 12.03
C ASN A 253 -16.55 -19.21 11.02
N GLU A 254 -17.30 -18.19 11.44
CA GLU A 254 -18.22 -17.45 10.58
C GLU A 254 -17.46 -16.52 9.64
N LEU A 255 -16.50 -15.77 10.19
CA LEU A 255 -15.59 -14.91 9.44
C LEU A 255 -14.92 -15.68 8.28
N LYS A 256 -14.44 -16.90 8.53
CA LYS A 256 -13.84 -17.76 7.52
C LYS A 256 -14.70 -17.98 6.27
N TYR A 257 -16.02 -17.95 6.41
CA TYR A 257 -16.96 -18.18 5.32
C TYR A 257 -17.85 -16.98 5.01
N ALA A 258 -17.45 -15.79 5.43
CA ALA A 258 -18.26 -14.58 5.36
C ALA A 258 -18.39 -13.97 3.96
N LYS A 259 -17.88 -14.59 2.89
CA LYS A 259 -18.09 -14.13 1.50
C LYS A 259 -17.66 -12.66 1.28
N TYR A 260 -16.40 -12.36 1.60
CA TYR A 260 -15.90 -10.98 1.58
C TYR A 260 -15.97 -10.34 0.19
N ASN A 261 -16.28 -9.04 0.20
CA ASN A 261 -16.07 -8.14 -0.92
C ASN A 261 -14.88 -7.23 -0.58
N PHE A 262 -13.76 -7.39 -1.28
CA PHE A 262 -12.53 -6.64 -0.96
C PHE A 262 -12.72 -5.14 -1.19
N ASN A 263 -13.55 -4.75 -2.16
CA ASN A 263 -13.86 -3.34 -2.40
C ASN A 263 -14.65 -2.75 -1.21
N GLN A 264 -15.55 -3.53 -0.59
CA GLN A 264 -16.28 -3.12 0.61
C GLN A 264 -15.33 -2.96 1.81
N ASN A 265 -14.33 -3.83 1.95
CA ASN A 265 -13.32 -3.70 3.03
C ASN A 265 -12.57 -2.38 2.92
N ILE A 266 -12.24 -1.93 1.71
CA ILE A 266 -11.58 -0.63 1.48
C ILE A 266 -12.51 0.52 1.80
N ARG A 267 -13.78 0.46 1.39
CA ARG A 267 -14.79 1.48 1.78
C ARG A 267 -14.89 1.60 3.30
N LYS A 268 -14.90 0.47 4.02
CA LYS A 268 -14.89 0.46 5.49
C LYS A 268 -13.59 1.01 6.08
N LEU A 269 -12.45 0.76 5.44
CA LEU A 269 -11.17 1.33 5.83
C LEU A 269 -11.16 2.86 5.65
N ILE A 270 -11.73 3.38 4.55
CA ILE A 270 -11.87 4.82 4.31
C ILE A 270 -12.72 5.47 5.40
N ASN A 271 -13.86 4.86 5.77
CA ASN A 271 -14.68 5.36 6.87
C ASN A 271 -13.89 5.41 8.18
N TYR A 272 -13.16 4.33 8.52
CA TYR A 272 -12.31 4.28 9.70
C TYR A 272 -11.22 5.36 9.68
N ILE A 273 -10.56 5.56 8.53
CA ILE A 273 -9.53 6.60 8.33
C ILE A 273 -10.14 7.99 8.57
N ASN A 274 -11.29 8.27 7.97
CA ASN A 274 -11.96 9.56 8.08
C ASN A 274 -12.42 9.85 9.52
N GLU A 275 -12.89 8.84 10.26
CA GLU A 275 -13.18 8.96 11.69
C GLU A 275 -11.93 9.33 12.48
N ARG A 276 -10.81 8.62 12.28
CA ARG A 276 -9.55 8.92 12.97
C ARG A 276 -8.97 10.29 12.59
N VAL A 277 -9.13 10.74 11.34
CA VAL A 277 -8.72 12.11 10.93
C VAL A 277 -9.53 13.18 11.65
N LYS A 278 -10.85 12.99 11.78
CA LYS A 278 -11.74 13.93 12.50
C LYS A 278 -11.45 13.98 14.00
N GLU A 279 -11.00 12.87 14.56
CA GLU A 279 -10.57 12.78 15.96
C GLU A 279 -9.15 13.32 16.20
N ASN A 280 -8.47 13.79 15.15
CA ASN A 280 -7.05 14.18 15.17
C ASN A 280 -6.09 13.05 15.57
N GLU A 281 -6.48 11.82 15.26
CA GLU A 281 -5.78 10.58 15.60
C GLU A 281 -5.06 9.96 14.39
N LEU A 282 -5.02 10.61 13.22
CA LEU A 282 -4.33 10.06 12.05
C LEU A 282 -3.77 11.15 11.15
N ASP A 283 -2.50 11.01 10.77
CA ASP A 283 -1.80 11.99 9.95
C ASP A 283 -1.66 11.58 8.49
N PHE A 284 -1.39 10.30 8.23
CA PHE A 284 -1.25 9.77 6.87
C PHE A 284 -1.43 8.25 6.80
N VAL A 285 -1.54 7.72 5.59
CA VAL A 285 -1.73 6.29 5.33
C VAL A 285 -0.71 5.78 4.31
N LEU A 286 -0.03 4.69 4.64
CA LEU A 286 0.79 3.92 3.73
C LEU A 286 -0.09 2.84 3.09
N MET A 287 -0.27 2.91 1.77
CA MET A 287 -1.03 1.95 0.96
C MET A 287 -0.08 1.16 0.06
N THR A 288 0.38 0.00 0.50
CA THR A 288 1.60 -0.61 -0.04
C THR A 288 1.32 -1.94 -0.72
N GLY A 289 1.34 -1.93 -2.03
CA GLY A 289 1.34 -3.11 -2.89
C GLY A 289 0.03 -3.88 -2.97
N ASP A 290 -0.13 -4.54 -4.12
CA ASP A 290 -1.34 -5.24 -4.55
C ASP A 290 -2.57 -4.34 -4.38
N LEU A 291 -2.43 -3.10 -4.87
CA LEU A 291 -3.48 -2.07 -4.87
C LEU A 291 -4.69 -2.57 -5.66
N ILE A 292 -4.41 -3.13 -6.83
CA ILE A 292 -5.36 -3.84 -7.66
C ILE A 292 -4.98 -5.32 -7.74
N ASP A 293 -5.97 -6.17 -7.97
CA ASP A 293 -5.70 -7.61 -8.12
C ASP A 293 -5.07 -7.92 -9.50
N TYR A 294 -5.38 -7.10 -10.51
CA TYR A 294 -4.92 -7.18 -11.90
C TYR A 294 -5.50 -5.98 -12.69
N LEU A 295 -4.92 -5.65 -13.84
CA LEU A 295 -5.28 -4.47 -14.64
C LEU A 295 -6.69 -4.54 -15.26
N ASN A 296 -6.97 -5.55 -16.08
CA ASN A 296 -8.17 -5.56 -16.93
C ASN A 296 -9.47 -5.57 -16.12
N ILE A 297 -10.53 -4.94 -16.63
CA ILE A 297 -11.87 -5.17 -16.09
C ILE A 297 -12.31 -6.59 -16.49
N ALA A 298 -12.52 -7.43 -15.47
CA ALA A 298 -13.13 -8.74 -15.65
C ALA A 298 -14.64 -8.59 -15.89
N ARG A 299 -15.39 -9.70 -15.92
CA ARG A 299 -16.85 -9.68 -16.09
C ARG A 299 -17.52 -8.61 -15.22
N GLY A 300 -18.25 -7.71 -15.89
CA GLY A 300 -19.06 -6.68 -15.25
C GLY A 300 -18.76 -5.26 -15.73
N ASN A 301 -19.76 -4.36 -15.59
CA ASN A 301 -19.75 -2.91 -15.88
C ASN A 301 -18.45 -2.41 -16.53
N TYR A 302 -18.38 -2.60 -17.85
CA TYR A 302 -17.25 -2.27 -18.71
C TYR A 302 -17.08 -0.76 -18.96
N GLN A 303 -17.77 0.09 -18.20
CA GLN A 303 -17.55 1.54 -18.24
C GLN A 303 -16.22 1.95 -17.62
N TYR A 304 -15.66 1.07 -16.78
CA TYR A 304 -14.31 1.26 -16.28
C TYR A 304 -13.30 0.79 -17.33
N LYS A 305 -12.23 1.57 -17.50
CA LYS A 305 -11.11 1.21 -18.37
C LYS A 305 -10.27 0.07 -17.77
N ASN A 306 -10.03 0.11 -16.46
CA ASN A 306 -9.23 -0.86 -15.71
C ASN A 306 -9.43 -0.69 -14.19
N ASN A 307 -8.86 -1.61 -13.41
CA ASN A 307 -9.04 -1.62 -11.95
C ASN A 307 -8.26 -0.53 -11.21
N PHE A 308 -7.25 0.14 -11.82
CA PHE A 308 -6.65 1.33 -11.19
C PHE A 308 -7.68 2.46 -11.11
N ILE A 309 -8.48 2.65 -12.16
CA ILE A 309 -9.59 3.63 -12.13
C ILE A 309 -10.62 3.25 -11.06
N VAL A 310 -10.93 1.96 -10.89
CA VAL A 310 -11.83 1.49 -9.82
C VAL A 310 -11.24 1.82 -8.45
N PHE A 311 -9.95 1.59 -8.24
CA PHE A 311 -9.26 1.90 -6.99
C PHE A 311 -9.31 3.41 -6.69
N ILE A 312 -8.95 4.25 -7.66
CA ILE A 312 -8.98 5.71 -7.51
C ILE A 312 -10.41 6.20 -7.22
N GLU A 313 -11.42 5.72 -7.94
CA GLU A 313 -12.82 6.14 -7.70
C GLU A 313 -13.35 5.68 -6.33
N ILE A 314 -12.88 4.56 -5.79
CA ILE A 314 -13.17 4.17 -4.39
C ILE A 314 -12.55 5.19 -3.43
N LEU A 315 -11.27 5.54 -3.60
CA LEU A 315 -10.58 6.53 -2.75
C LEU A 315 -11.24 7.91 -2.81
N LEU A 316 -11.66 8.34 -3.99
CA LEU A 316 -12.29 9.64 -4.22
C LEU A 316 -13.79 9.65 -3.90
N GLY A 317 -14.40 8.57 -3.42
CA GLY A 317 -15.84 8.54 -3.16
C GLY A 317 -16.67 8.83 -4.42
N VAL A 318 -16.22 8.39 -5.59
CA VAL A 318 -16.86 8.64 -6.89
C VAL A 318 -17.54 7.37 -7.36
N ASN A 319 -18.78 7.50 -7.84
CA ASN A 319 -19.55 6.37 -8.33
C ASN A 319 -19.75 6.47 -9.84
N ARG A 320 -19.43 5.39 -10.56
CA ARG A 320 -19.63 5.29 -12.02
C ARG A 320 -20.54 4.11 -12.36
N GLY A 321 -21.58 4.39 -13.15
CA GLY A 321 -22.47 3.38 -13.72
C GLY A 321 -23.30 2.61 -12.71
N LEU A 322 -23.78 3.29 -11.65
CA LEU A 322 -24.74 2.71 -10.70
C LEU A 322 -26.12 2.49 -11.34
N ASP A 323 -26.43 3.32 -12.33
CA ASP A 323 -27.65 3.37 -13.14
C ASP A 323 -27.66 2.36 -14.30
N LYS A 324 -26.62 1.55 -14.46
CA LYS A 324 -26.56 0.53 -15.52
C LYS A 324 -26.40 -0.87 -14.94
N TYR A 325 -26.86 -1.86 -15.70
CA TYR A 325 -26.78 -3.25 -15.27
C TYR A 325 -25.33 -3.73 -15.07
N PRO A 326 -25.06 -4.50 -14.00
CA PRO A 326 -25.94 -4.78 -12.88
C PRO A 326 -26.02 -3.59 -11.95
N TYR A 327 -27.24 -3.25 -11.57
CA TYR A 327 -27.53 -2.15 -10.67
C TYR A 327 -26.93 -2.43 -9.30
N PHE A 328 -26.07 -1.52 -8.85
CA PHE A 328 -25.39 -1.56 -7.57
C PHE A 328 -26.05 -0.55 -6.62
N THR A 329 -27.27 -0.87 -6.19
CA THR A 329 -28.10 0.03 -5.37
C THR A 329 -27.93 -0.18 -3.87
N GLU A 330 -27.30 -1.29 -3.45
CA GLU A 330 -27.05 -1.55 -2.03
C GLU A 330 -25.80 -0.81 -1.55
N ASP A 331 -25.86 -0.36 -0.29
CA ASP A 331 -24.83 0.46 0.36
C ASP A 331 -23.40 -0.09 0.27
N GLU A 332 -23.22 -1.42 0.29
CA GLU A 332 -21.89 -2.05 0.23
C GLU A 332 -21.13 -1.79 -1.09
N TYR A 333 -21.85 -1.37 -2.14
CA TYR A 333 -21.31 -1.16 -3.48
C TYR A 333 -21.09 0.32 -3.81
N ILE A 334 -21.58 1.22 -2.97
CA ILE A 334 -21.56 2.65 -3.19
C ILE A 334 -20.34 3.25 -2.50
N ASN A 335 -19.56 4.01 -3.24
CA ASN A 335 -18.45 4.82 -2.73
C ASN A 335 -19.04 6.06 -2.06
N LYS A 336 -19.33 5.99 -0.75
CA LYS A 336 -20.03 7.05 -0.01
C LYS A 336 -19.12 8.19 0.44
N GLU A 337 -17.86 7.87 0.73
CA GLU A 337 -16.89 8.79 1.32
C GLU A 337 -15.62 8.85 0.47
N GLU A 338 -15.03 10.03 0.42
CA GLU A 338 -13.66 10.24 -0.01
C GLU A 338 -12.70 10.20 1.17
N ILE A 339 -11.51 9.64 0.93
CA ILE A 339 -10.45 9.59 1.93
C ILE A 339 -9.96 11.00 2.27
N LEU A 340 -9.87 11.32 3.56
CA LEU A 340 -9.45 12.63 4.06
C LEU A 340 -8.03 12.63 4.66
N ALA A 341 -7.25 11.57 4.42
CA ALA A 341 -5.84 11.49 4.82
C ALA A 341 -4.94 11.46 3.58
N PRO A 342 -3.75 12.09 3.62
CA PRO A 342 -2.77 11.92 2.56
C PRO A 342 -2.31 10.46 2.52
N ILE A 343 -2.18 9.92 1.31
CA ILE A 343 -1.79 8.53 1.10
C ILE A 343 -0.46 8.43 0.36
N PHE A 344 0.35 7.46 0.76
CA PHE A 344 1.60 7.13 0.09
C PHE A 344 1.52 5.71 -0.44
N THR A 345 1.68 5.57 -1.75
CA THR A 345 1.43 4.31 -2.44
C THR A 345 2.72 3.66 -2.90
N LEU A 346 2.69 2.34 -2.94
CA LEU A 346 3.69 1.50 -3.60
C LEU A 346 2.97 0.37 -4.35
N VAL A 347 3.57 -0.14 -5.41
CA VAL A 347 3.03 -1.29 -6.16
C VAL A 347 3.47 -2.64 -5.57
N GLY A 348 2.68 -3.66 -5.86
CA GLY A 348 2.93 -5.05 -5.57
C GLY A 348 2.86 -5.89 -6.83
N ASN A 349 3.13 -7.19 -6.70
CA ASN A 349 3.26 -8.08 -7.84
C ASN A 349 1.96 -8.27 -8.64
N HIS A 350 0.78 -8.17 -7.99
CA HIS A 350 -0.51 -8.22 -8.67
C HIS A 350 -0.80 -6.97 -9.52
N ASP A 351 -0.25 -5.81 -9.15
CA ASP A 351 -0.43 -4.56 -9.89
C ASP A 351 0.17 -4.64 -11.30
N TYR A 352 1.18 -5.50 -11.48
CA TYR A 352 1.77 -5.79 -12.77
C TYR A 352 1.02 -6.84 -13.59
N ARG A 353 -0.07 -7.44 -13.10
CA ARG A 353 -0.77 -8.50 -13.84
C ARG A 353 -1.79 -7.93 -14.80
N LYS A 354 -1.90 -8.53 -15.98
CA LYS A 354 -2.95 -8.15 -16.94
C LYS A 354 -4.33 -8.66 -16.55
N GLY A 355 -4.42 -9.90 -16.06
CA GLY A 355 -5.67 -10.63 -15.90
C GLY A 355 -5.75 -11.40 -14.58
N HIS A 356 -6.85 -12.12 -14.40
CA HIS A 356 -7.22 -12.71 -13.12
C HIS A 356 -7.31 -14.22 -13.14
N TYR A 357 -7.10 -14.87 -12.00
CA TYR A 357 -7.42 -16.30 -11.88
C TYR A 357 -8.93 -16.52 -11.85
N SER A 358 -9.37 -17.67 -12.38
CA SER A 358 -10.75 -18.12 -12.18
C SER A 358 -10.98 -18.49 -10.70
N LEU A 359 -12.14 -18.13 -10.15
CA LEU A 359 -12.63 -18.58 -8.84
C LEU A 359 -12.74 -20.11 -8.75
N ARG A 360 -12.94 -20.80 -9.89
CA ARG A 360 -12.99 -22.26 -9.97
C ARG A 360 -11.61 -22.90 -9.82
N PHE A 361 -10.55 -22.13 -10.05
CA PHE A 361 -9.17 -22.60 -9.95
C PHE A 361 -8.73 -22.77 -8.48
N THR A 362 -8.02 -23.87 -8.22
CA THR A 362 -7.33 -24.18 -6.95
C THR A 362 -8.10 -23.77 -5.69
N LYS A 363 -7.59 -22.79 -4.94
CA LYS A 363 -8.13 -22.26 -3.68
C LYS A 363 -8.56 -20.80 -3.81
N VAL A 364 -8.61 -20.21 -5.01
CA VAL A 364 -8.93 -18.79 -5.22
C VAL A 364 -10.26 -18.41 -4.56
N ARG A 365 -11.35 -19.16 -4.78
CA ARG A 365 -12.63 -18.92 -4.07
C ARG A 365 -12.52 -18.85 -2.55
N LYS A 366 -11.55 -19.55 -1.94
CA LYS A 366 -11.37 -19.54 -0.49
C LYS A 366 -10.80 -18.21 0.01
N ILE A 367 -10.08 -17.44 -0.81
CA ILE A 367 -9.59 -16.10 -0.44
C ILE A 367 -10.75 -15.13 -0.21
N PHE A 368 -11.89 -15.38 -0.87
CA PHE A 368 -13.15 -14.67 -0.67
C PHE A 368 -14.04 -15.32 0.41
N GLY A 369 -13.56 -16.36 1.11
CA GLY A 369 -14.38 -17.11 2.07
C GLY A 369 -15.48 -17.95 1.42
N MET A 370 -15.37 -18.31 0.13
CA MET A 370 -16.39 -19.03 -0.64
C MET A 370 -16.14 -20.53 -0.73
N THR A 371 -17.22 -21.30 -0.90
CA THR A 371 -17.22 -22.74 -1.18
C THR A 371 -17.50 -23.01 -2.66
N ARG A 372 -17.30 -24.25 -3.13
CA ARG A 372 -17.66 -24.63 -4.52
C ARG A 372 -19.15 -24.43 -4.82
N LYS A 373 -20.03 -24.69 -3.83
CA LYS A 373 -21.49 -24.53 -3.97
C LYS A 373 -21.89 -23.07 -4.16
N ASP A 374 -21.19 -22.15 -3.49
CA ASP A 374 -21.49 -20.71 -3.54
C ASP A 374 -21.31 -20.19 -4.99
N ILE A 375 -20.20 -20.55 -5.66
CA ILE A 375 -19.90 -20.12 -7.03
C ILE A 375 -20.57 -20.96 -8.13
N LYS A 376 -21.38 -21.98 -7.80
CA LYS A 376 -22.15 -22.74 -8.81
C LYS A 376 -23.09 -21.79 -9.55
N GLY A 377 -22.99 -21.76 -10.88
CA GLY A 377 -23.75 -20.84 -11.75
C GLY A 377 -23.05 -19.50 -12.02
N TYR A 378 -21.96 -19.19 -11.33
CA TYR A 378 -21.14 -18.04 -11.66
C TYR A 378 -20.35 -18.34 -12.94
N TYR A 379 -20.57 -17.55 -13.98
CA TYR A 379 -19.80 -17.61 -15.21
C TYR A 379 -18.48 -16.86 -15.01
N ASP A 380 -17.39 -17.55 -15.29
CA ASP A 380 -16.03 -17.08 -15.09
C ASP A 380 -15.18 -17.49 -16.30
N ILE A 381 -13.99 -16.93 -16.43
CA ILE A 381 -13.09 -17.27 -17.55
C ILE A 381 -12.78 -18.76 -17.57
N LYS A 382 -12.59 -19.31 -18.77
CA LYS A 382 -12.22 -20.72 -18.97
C LYS A 382 -10.83 -20.99 -18.38
N PHE A 383 -10.63 -22.22 -17.88
CA PHE A 383 -9.41 -22.68 -17.21
C PHE A 383 -8.13 -22.46 -18.05
N PHE A 384 -8.18 -22.64 -19.37
CA PHE A 384 -7.04 -22.54 -20.28
C PHE A 384 -6.41 -21.15 -20.39
N ASN A 385 -7.06 -20.09 -19.90
CA ASN A 385 -6.49 -18.75 -19.88
C ASN A 385 -5.44 -18.54 -18.75
N TYR A 386 -5.07 -19.59 -18.00
CA TYR A 386 -4.14 -19.50 -16.86
C TYR A 386 -2.77 -18.88 -17.20
N PHE A 387 -2.17 -19.25 -18.34
CA PHE A 387 -0.85 -18.73 -18.72
C PHE A 387 -0.85 -17.22 -19.01
N THR A 388 -1.98 -16.67 -19.46
CA THR A 388 -2.09 -15.23 -19.72
C THR A 388 -2.29 -14.41 -18.43
N VAL A 389 -2.71 -15.06 -17.34
CA VAL A 389 -2.93 -14.44 -16.02
C VAL A 389 -1.61 -14.16 -15.29
N ILE A 390 -0.62 -15.03 -15.45
CA ILE A 390 0.73 -14.85 -14.85
C ILE A 390 1.55 -13.80 -15.60
N ARG A 391 1.09 -13.35 -16.78
CA ARG A 391 1.79 -12.37 -17.59
C ARG A 391 1.87 -11.03 -16.85
N SER A 392 3.04 -10.81 -16.25
CA SER A 392 3.39 -9.60 -15.52
C SER A 392 4.37 -8.76 -16.34
N LYS A 393 4.12 -7.45 -16.47
CA LYS A 393 4.96 -6.51 -17.23
C LYS A 393 4.83 -5.08 -16.70
N ASP A 394 5.91 -4.30 -16.78
CA ASP A 394 5.95 -2.90 -16.30
C ASP A 394 4.92 -2.01 -17.01
N LYS A 395 4.67 -2.27 -18.31
CA LYS A 395 3.66 -1.53 -19.09
C LYS A 395 2.23 -1.61 -18.55
N TYR A 396 1.94 -2.52 -17.61
CA TYR A 396 0.62 -2.60 -16.99
C TYR A 396 0.43 -1.58 -15.85
N LEU A 397 1.50 -0.89 -15.41
CA LEU A 397 1.45 0.21 -14.46
C LEU A 397 1.14 1.58 -15.09
N ARG A 398 0.77 1.65 -16.38
CA ARG A 398 0.57 2.92 -17.10
C ARG A 398 -0.39 3.87 -16.37
N ASP A 399 -1.53 3.39 -15.90
CA ASP A 399 -2.50 4.26 -15.21
C ASP A 399 -2.12 4.52 -13.73
N TYR A 400 -1.25 3.68 -13.12
CA TYR A 400 -0.62 4.00 -11.84
C TYR A 400 0.29 5.24 -11.98
N PHE A 401 1.20 5.24 -12.95
CA PHE A 401 2.10 6.38 -13.18
C PHE A 401 1.36 7.67 -13.57
N LYS A 402 0.24 7.56 -14.30
CA LYS A 402 -0.54 8.72 -14.75
C LYS A 402 -1.30 9.44 -13.63
N TYR A 403 -1.81 8.68 -12.67
CA TYR A 403 -2.85 9.17 -11.77
C TYR A 403 -2.54 8.96 -10.28
N LEU A 404 -1.63 8.05 -9.94
CA LEU A 404 -1.32 7.69 -8.56
C LEU A 404 0.07 8.12 -8.12
N ASN A 405 1.14 7.66 -8.76
CA ASN A 405 2.50 7.98 -8.34
C ASN A 405 3.48 7.81 -9.53
N PRO A 406 4.26 8.84 -9.93
CA PRO A 406 5.24 8.72 -11.01
C PRO A 406 6.48 7.91 -10.62
N ASN A 407 6.71 7.70 -9.32
CA ASN A 407 7.87 7.00 -8.78
C ASN A 407 7.50 5.60 -8.27
N LEU A 408 8.46 4.67 -8.38
CA LEU A 408 8.39 3.36 -7.74
C LEU A 408 9.34 3.27 -6.53
N ASN A 409 10.38 4.11 -6.51
CA ASN A 409 11.35 4.17 -5.43
C ASN A 409 11.58 5.62 -5.03
N TYR A 410 11.10 6.01 -3.85
CA TYR A 410 11.14 7.41 -3.39
C TYR A 410 11.33 7.48 -1.88
N LYS A 411 11.72 8.66 -1.41
CA LYS A 411 11.86 8.98 0.00
C LYS A 411 10.77 9.96 0.41
N LEU A 412 10.35 9.88 1.66
CA LEU A 412 9.43 10.82 2.29
C LEU A 412 9.99 11.18 3.66
N LYS A 413 10.27 12.47 3.86
CA LYS A 413 10.69 13.00 5.15
C LYS A 413 9.46 13.43 5.97
N ILE A 414 9.41 13.02 7.24
CA ILE A 414 8.39 13.41 8.21
C ILE A 414 9.06 14.10 9.38
N GLY A 415 8.78 15.40 9.56
CA GLY A 415 9.50 16.23 10.51
C GLY A 415 11.00 16.24 10.27
N ASN A 416 11.78 16.35 11.33
CA ASN A 416 13.25 16.33 11.27
C ASN A 416 13.85 14.96 11.62
N GLU A 417 13.02 13.97 11.93
CA GLU A 417 13.47 12.77 12.66
C GLU A 417 13.20 11.46 11.92
N TYR A 418 12.34 11.46 10.89
CA TYR A 418 11.96 10.24 10.18
C TYR A 418 12.08 10.37 8.67
N ASN A 419 12.69 9.35 8.05
CA ASN A 419 12.61 9.10 6.61
C ASN A 419 11.92 7.77 6.34
N PHE A 420 10.91 7.82 5.48
CA PHE A 420 10.28 6.65 4.89
C PHE A 420 10.90 6.41 3.51
N ILE A 421 11.45 5.23 3.28
CA ILE A 421 12.03 4.84 1.98
C ILE A 421 11.12 3.79 1.35
N PHE A 422 10.46 4.15 0.25
CA PHE A 422 9.59 3.25 -0.51
C PHE A 422 10.42 2.51 -1.56
N LEU A 423 10.31 1.19 -1.58
CA LEU A 423 11.13 0.32 -2.43
C LEU A 423 10.28 -0.71 -3.17
N ASP A 424 10.23 -0.60 -4.50
CA ASP A 424 9.53 -1.57 -5.34
C ASP A 424 10.24 -2.92 -5.36
N THR A 425 9.47 -3.98 -5.15
CA THR A 425 9.94 -5.38 -5.16
C THR A 425 9.67 -6.11 -6.47
N GLY A 426 8.99 -5.43 -7.40
CA GLY A 426 8.75 -5.88 -8.76
C GLY A 426 7.69 -6.97 -8.90
N GLN A 427 7.62 -7.46 -10.13
CA GLN A 427 6.67 -8.47 -10.61
C GLN A 427 6.87 -9.86 -9.99
N ASP A 428 5.92 -10.76 -10.23
CA ASP A 428 6.11 -12.20 -10.00
C ASP A 428 7.40 -12.73 -10.64
N SER A 429 8.15 -13.52 -9.87
CA SER A 429 9.30 -14.28 -10.37
C SER A 429 8.84 -15.59 -10.99
N THR A 430 9.32 -15.85 -12.20
CA THR A 430 9.20 -17.15 -12.87
C THR A 430 10.31 -18.12 -12.48
N ALA A 431 11.35 -17.65 -11.76
CA ALA A 431 12.52 -18.46 -11.40
C ALA A 431 12.20 -19.55 -10.37
N ASN A 432 11.11 -19.40 -9.60
CA ASN A 432 10.66 -20.40 -8.64
C ASN A 432 9.26 -20.92 -9.02
N THR A 433 9.24 -21.91 -9.93
CA THR A 433 8.01 -22.54 -10.43
C THR A 433 7.19 -23.21 -9.33
N HIS A 434 7.83 -23.68 -8.25
CA HIS A 434 7.13 -24.23 -7.08
C HIS A 434 6.19 -23.18 -6.45
N ASP A 435 6.71 -21.98 -6.18
CA ASP A 435 5.97 -20.92 -5.51
C ASP A 435 4.82 -20.42 -6.39
N LEU A 436 5.10 -20.29 -7.69
CA LEU A 436 4.12 -19.95 -8.73
C LEU A 436 2.97 -20.97 -8.77
N LEU A 437 3.27 -22.27 -8.78
CA LEU A 437 2.27 -23.35 -8.78
C LEU A 437 1.52 -23.45 -7.45
N SER A 438 2.15 -23.04 -6.34
CA SER A 438 1.52 -23.01 -5.02
C SER A 438 0.52 -21.86 -4.83
N GLY A 439 0.43 -20.94 -5.80
CA GLY A 439 -0.52 -19.83 -5.81
C GLY A 439 -0.10 -18.62 -4.97
N GLY A 440 1.20 -18.48 -4.70
CA GLY A 440 1.79 -17.27 -4.12
C GLY A 440 3.24 -17.21 -4.59
N PRO A 441 3.53 -16.60 -5.75
CA PRO A 441 4.88 -16.50 -6.27
C PRO A 441 5.76 -15.60 -5.39
N SER A 442 7.05 -15.90 -5.38
CA SER A 442 8.08 -14.93 -4.98
C SER A 442 8.15 -13.81 -6.01
N THR A 443 8.62 -12.62 -5.64
CA THR A 443 8.83 -11.54 -6.61
C THR A 443 10.21 -11.63 -7.24
N LYS A 444 10.39 -11.00 -8.41
CA LYS A 444 11.70 -10.89 -9.05
C LYS A 444 12.70 -10.30 -8.07
N GLY A 445 12.28 -9.31 -7.28
CA GLY A 445 13.08 -8.71 -6.24
C GLY A 445 13.68 -7.39 -6.68
N ILE A 446 14.79 -7.00 -6.04
CA ILE A 446 15.38 -5.67 -6.17
C ILE A 446 16.41 -5.66 -7.29
N LYS A 447 16.35 -4.69 -8.21
CA LYS A 447 17.36 -4.46 -9.26
C LYS A 447 18.60 -3.77 -8.68
N ASP A 448 19.74 -3.88 -9.34
CA ASP A 448 21.00 -3.31 -8.83
C ASP A 448 20.92 -1.80 -8.61
N TYR A 449 20.34 -1.04 -9.55
CA TYR A 449 20.14 0.40 -9.37
C TYR A 449 19.24 0.74 -8.18
N GLN A 450 18.29 -0.13 -7.81
CA GLN A 450 17.42 0.08 -6.65
C GLN A 450 18.18 -0.16 -5.34
N VAL A 451 19.17 -1.06 -5.33
CA VAL A 451 20.09 -1.20 -4.18
C VAL A 451 20.91 0.07 -4.04
N GLU A 452 21.41 0.63 -5.13
CA GLU A 452 22.12 1.93 -5.10
C GLU A 452 21.22 3.07 -4.63
N LEU A 453 19.98 3.15 -5.10
CA LEU A 453 18.99 4.13 -4.62
C LEU A 453 18.74 3.99 -3.12
N LEU A 454 18.57 2.76 -2.62
CA LEU A 454 18.40 2.52 -1.19
C LEU A 454 19.62 3.02 -0.39
N ARG A 455 20.84 2.72 -0.84
CA ARG A 455 22.08 3.21 -0.21
C ARG A 455 22.14 4.74 -0.21
N ALA A 456 21.79 5.37 -1.34
CA ALA A 456 21.74 6.82 -1.46
C ALA A 456 20.73 7.46 -0.52
N TYR A 457 19.50 6.94 -0.47
CA TYR A 457 18.48 7.45 0.45
C TYR A 457 18.90 7.29 1.92
N ILE A 458 19.54 6.18 2.30
CA ILE A 458 20.06 6.00 3.66
C ILE A 458 21.14 7.06 4.00
N ARG A 459 22.03 7.40 3.06
CA ARG A 459 23.02 8.48 3.24
C ARG A 459 22.35 9.84 3.41
N LEU A 460 21.35 10.13 2.58
CA LEU A 460 20.55 11.36 2.63
C LEU A 460 19.69 11.48 3.89
N SER A 461 19.52 10.40 4.64
CA SER A 461 18.80 10.39 5.92
C SER A 461 19.70 10.73 7.12
N HIS A 462 20.97 11.08 6.92
CA HIS A 462 21.90 11.54 7.98
C HIS A 462 21.84 10.74 9.29
N ASN A 463 21.27 11.31 10.36
CA ASN A 463 21.06 10.65 11.66
C ASN A 463 19.57 10.34 11.96
N GLU A 464 18.67 10.68 11.04
CA GLU A 464 17.21 10.57 11.17
C GLU A 464 16.75 9.10 11.04
N LYS A 465 15.76 8.65 11.83
CA LYS A 465 15.24 7.26 11.84
C LYS A 465 14.72 6.85 10.45
N ILE A 466 15.00 5.61 10.04
CA ILE A 466 14.69 5.08 8.70
C ILE A 466 13.66 3.96 8.77
N ILE A 467 12.51 4.18 8.12
CA ILE A 467 11.47 3.18 7.91
C ILE A 467 11.45 2.80 6.43
N VAL A 468 11.88 1.58 6.10
CA VAL A 468 11.74 1.04 4.74
C VAL A 468 10.35 0.47 4.55
N VAL A 469 9.71 0.83 3.45
CA VAL A 469 8.35 0.43 3.07
C VAL A 469 8.42 -0.34 1.76
N MET A 470 7.95 -1.58 1.75
CA MET A 470 8.03 -2.45 0.57
C MET A 470 6.86 -3.43 0.51
N HIS A 471 6.49 -3.92 -0.68
CA HIS A 471 5.41 -4.93 -0.76
C HIS A 471 5.87 -6.30 -0.29
N THR A 472 6.83 -6.90 -1.00
CA THR A 472 7.31 -8.25 -0.70
C THR A 472 8.20 -8.24 0.53
N PRO A 473 7.95 -9.09 1.55
CA PRO A 473 8.78 -9.12 2.73
C PRO A 473 10.18 -9.63 2.40
N PRO A 474 11.23 -9.10 3.05
CA PRO A 474 12.60 -9.58 2.86
C PRO A 474 12.79 -10.98 3.46
N ILE A 475 11.93 -11.44 4.37
CA ILE A 475 11.99 -12.78 4.96
C ILE A 475 10.57 -13.32 5.04
N SER A 476 10.33 -14.54 4.57
CA SER A 476 9.01 -15.17 4.71
C SER A 476 9.16 -16.68 4.93
N PRO A 477 9.00 -17.14 6.18
CA PRO A 477 9.19 -18.55 6.52
C PRO A 477 8.00 -19.41 6.14
N ARG A 478 8.29 -20.63 5.68
CA ARG A 478 7.28 -21.67 5.40
C ARG A 478 7.36 -22.82 6.39
N LEU A 479 6.22 -23.16 6.99
CA LEU A 479 6.06 -24.37 7.81
C LEU A 479 5.52 -25.52 6.96
N GLY A 480 6.41 -26.25 6.29
CA GLY A 480 6.04 -27.47 5.57
C GLY A 480 5.56 -28.58 6.52
N ARG A 481 4.73 -29.52 6.03
CA ARG A 481 4.18 -30.61 6.87
C ARG A 481 5.25 -31.43 7.60
N SER A 482 6.39 -31.68 6.96
CA SER A 482 7.52 -32.40 7.57
C SER A 482 8.13 -31.58 8.72
N THR A 483 8.44 -30.30 8.46
CA THR A 483 8.91 -29.35 9.48
C THR A 483 7.94 -29.24 10.65
N GLN A 484 6.64 -29.15 10.38
CA GLN A 484 5.61 -29.13 11.43
C GLN A 484 5.64 -30.39 12.30
N ARG A 485 5.81 -31.59 11.71
CA ARG A 485 5.92 -32.85 12.47
C ARG A 485 7.21 -32.91 13.30
N LYS A 486 8.35 -32.49 12.72
CA LYS A 486 9.65 -32.44 13.41
C LYS A 486 9.55 -31.55 14.66
N PHE A 487 9.13 -30.31 14.49
CA PHE A 487 9.06 -29.36 15.61
C PHE A 487 7.93 -29.65 16.59
N LYS A 488 6.82 -30.29 16.15
CA LYS A 488 5.79 -30.78 17.09
C LYS A 488 6.39 -31.74 18.13
N LYS A 489 7.31 -32.63 17.70
CA LYS A 489 8.02 -33.55 18.61
C LYS A 489 9.01 -32.81 19.51
N ILE A 490 9.84 -31.92 18.93
CA ILE A 490 10.85 -31.14 19.68
C ILE A 490 10.19 -30.29 20.77
N PHE A 491 9.11 -29.59 20.44
CA PHE A 491 8.36 -28.76 21.38
C PHE A 491 7.39 -29.54 22.28
N LYS A 492 7.36 -30.88 22.17
CA LYS A 492 6.50 -31.78 22.97
C LYS A 492 5.01 -31.35 22.96
N LEU A 493 4.50 -30.97 21.79
CA LEU A 493 3.13 -30.43 21.65
C LEU A 493 2.11 -31.52 21.32
N ASN A 494 0.99 -31.54 22.07
CA ASN A 494 -0.17 -32.39 21.73
C ASN A 494 -1.09 -31.72 20.69
N ARG A 495 -1.07 -30.39 20.62
CA ARG A 495 -1.82 -29.58 19.63
C ARG A 495 -1.07 -29.42 18.29
N LYS A 496 -1.72 -28.77 17.32
CA LYS A 496 -1.05 -28.32 16.09
C LYS A 496 -0.03 -27.22 16.43
N ILE A 497 1.10 -27.24 15.72
CA ILE A 497 2.11 -26.20 15.81
C ILE A 497 1.55 -24.86 15.32
N MET A 498 1.98 -23.79 15.97
CA MET A 498 1.59 -22.41 15.71
C MET A 498 2.85 -21.55 15.55
N TRP A 499 2.69 -20.40 14.90
CA TRP A 499 3.81 -19.47 14.72
C TRP A 499 4.44 -19.03 16.06
N SER A 500 3.62 -18.84 17.09
CA SER A 500 4.07 -18.48 18.45
C SER A 500 4.99 -19.52 19.10
N ASP A 501 4.97 -20.77 18.63
CA ASP A 501 5.88 -21.81 19.14
C ASP A 501 7.33 -21.57 18.70
N PHE A 502 7.52 -20.76 17.65
CA PHE A 502 8.84 -20.36 17.15
C PHE A 502 9.32 -19.03 17.76
N TYR A 503 8.64 -18.47 18.74
CA TYR A 503 9.13 -17.26 19.42
C TYR A 503 10.45 -17.51 20.13
N GLU A 504 11.32 -16.49 20.17
CA GLU A 504 12.70 -16.58 20.67
C GLU A 504 12.82 -17.42 21.95
N ASN A 505 12.03 -17.10 22.98
CA ASN A 505 12.08 -17.80 24.28
C ASN A 505 11.72 -19.29 24.18
N ASN A 506 10.83 -19.66 23.25
CA ASN A 506 10.45 -21.05 23.04
C ASN A 506 11.54 -21.80 22.26
N LEU A 507 12.11 -21.17 21.23
CA LEU A 507 13.22 -21.76 20.48
C LEU A 507 14.44 -21.97 21.38
N GLU A 508 14.81 -20.97 22.18
CA GLU A 508 15.87 -21.08 23.17
C GLU A 508 15.62 -22.25 24.13
N LYS A 509 14.41 -22.32 24.71
CA LYS A 509 14.05 -23.37 25.68
C LYS A 509 14.12 -24.80 25.13
N TYR A 510 13.71 -25.02 23.88
CA TYR A 510 13.53 -26.38 23.35
C TYR A 510 14.60 -26.80 22.33
N VAL A 511 15.31 -25.84 21.73
CA VAL A 511 16.34 -26.07 20.70
C VAL A 511 17.72 -25.64 21.21
N GLY A 512 17.80 -24.82 22.26
CA GLY A 512 19.05 -24.23 22.74
C GLY A 512 19.55 -23.06 21.87
N ASP A 513 18.66 -22.50 21.04
CA ASP A 513 18.99 -21.43 20.12
C ASP A 513 17.73 -20.63 19.74
N SER A 514 17.73 -19.33 20.06
CA SER A 514 16.65 -18.39 19.74
C SER A 514 16.49 -18.03 18.25
N ARG A 515 17.43 -18.40 17.37
CA ARG A 515 17.42 -18.08 15.94
C ARG A 515 16.41 -18.92 15.15
N VAL A 516 15.50 -18.24 14.44
CA VAL A 516 14.49 -18.91 13.62
C VAL A 516 15.02 -19.32 12.24
N ASP A 517 16.08 -18.67 11.74
CA ASP A 517 16.72 -19.02 10.46
C ASP A 517 17.38 -20.42 10.47
N ARG A 518 17.83 -20.88 11.63
CA ARG A 518 18.35 -22.24 11.83
C ARG A 518 17.25 -23.30 11.91
N ALA A 519 16.03 -22.88 12.26
CA ALA A 519 14.88 -23.76 12.36
C ALA A 519 14.11 -23.88 11.03
N LEU A 520 13.98 -22.79 10.28
CA LEU A 520 13.05 -22.66 9.16
C LEU A 520 13.70 -22.06 7.91
N ASN A 521 13.25 -22.52 6.74
CA ASN A 521 13.59 -21.86 5.48
C ASN A 521 12.85 -20.52 5.37
N LEU A 522 13.63 -19.43 5.31
CA LEU A 522 13.17 -18.05 5.30
C LEU A 522 12.89 -17.49 3.89
N LYS A 523 13.26 -18.20 2.83
CA LYS A 523 13.20 -17.70 1.45
C LYS A 523 12.00 -18.25 0.67
N TYR A 524 10.78 -18.10 1.21
CA TYR A 524 9.54 -18.56 0.55
C TYR A 524 8.57 -17.40 0.29
N GLN A 525 8.14 -17.19 -0.96
CA GLN A 525 7.30 -16.04 -1.34
C GLN A 525 7.92 -14.71 -0.91
N THR A 526 9.19 -14.53 -1.27
CA THR A 526 10.00 -13.38 -0.90
C THR A 526 10.71 -12.84 -2.14
N ILE A 527 11.74 -12.03 -1.94
CA ILE A 527 12.57 -11.39 -2.94
C ILE A 527 13.57 -12.43 -3.48
N MET A 528 13.62 -12.60 -4.81
CA MET A 528 14.55 -13.55 -5.43
C MET A 528 15.95 -12.97 -5.65
N TYR A 529 16.04 -11.87 -6.41
CA TYR A 529 17.29 -11.16 -6.74
C TYR A 529 17.67 -10.12 -5.67
N ASN A 530 18.98 -9.95 -5.45
CA ASN A 530 19.56 -9.05 -4.43
C ASN A 530 19.08 -9.26 -2.98
N TRP A 531 18.48 -10.41 -2.68
CA TRP A 531 17.99 -10.75 -1.35
C TRP A 531 19.04 -10.59 -0.24
N ALA A 532 20.26 -11.10 -0.47
CA ALA A 532 21.31 -11.05 0.53
C ALA A 532 21.85 -9.62 0.72
N ASN A 533 22.06 -8.89 -0.38
CA ASN A 533 22.51 -7.50 -0.35
C ASN A 533 21.51 -6.61 0.39
N LEU A 534 20.21 -6.80 0.15
CA LEU A 534 19.16 -6.07 0.86
C LEU A 534 19.23 -6.29 2.38
N LEU A 535 19.35 -7.55 2.83
CA LEU A 535 19.45 -7.88 4.25
C LEU A 535 20.72 -7.31 4.89
N ARG A 536 21.83 -7.25 4.13
CA ARG A 536 23.08 -6.62 4.58
C ARG A 536 22.90 -5.12 4.80
N VAL A 537 22.28 -4.43 3.82
CA VAL A 537 21.96 -3.00 3.92
C VAL A 537 21.08 -2.73 5.14
N PHE A 538 20.04 -3.53 5.36
CA PHE A 538 19.13 -3.35 6.51
C PHE A 538 19.85 -3.47 7.87
N THR A 539 20.81 -4.39 7.97
CA THR A 539 21.53 -4.66 9.22
C THR A 539 22.82 -3.85 9.39
N GLY A 540 23.15 -2.97 8.45
CA GLY A 540 24.40 -2.22 8.46
C GLY A 540 25.65 -3.09 8.23
N SER A 541 25.48 -4.29 7.70
CA SER A 541 26.60 -5.20 7.36
C SER A 541 27.00 -5.12 5.89
N ASP A 542 26.43 -4.18 5.15
CA ASP A 542 26.81 -3.85 3.78
C ASP A 542 28.18 -3.15 3.76
N GLU A 543 28.98 -3.43 2.74
CA GLU A 543 30.35 -2.89 2.64
C GLU A 543 30.34 -1.38 2.36
N ILE A 544 29.27 -0.87 1.73
CA ILE A 544 29.14 0.51 1.30
C ILE A 544 28.39 1.35 2.35
N ILE A 545 27.38 0.77 3.01
CA ILE A 545 26.57 1.43 4.04
C ILE A 545 26.57 0.60 5.33
N ARG A 546 27.20 1.15 6.38
CA ARG A 546 27.24 0.52 7.72
C ARG A 546 26.10 0.92 8.64
N ARG A 547 25.24 1.83 8.20
CA ARG A 547 24.10 2.33 8.99
C ARG A 547 22.95 1.33 8.99
N LYS A 548 22.49 0.92 10.17
CA LYS A 548 21.28 0.11 10.36
C LYS A 548 20.04 0.96 10.08
N ILE A 549 19.04 0.34 9.46
CA ILE A 549 17.70 0.93 9.42
C ILE A 549 16.93 0.60 10.71
N ASP A 550 15.82 1.27 10.94
CA ASP A 550 15.02 1.10 12.16
C ASP A 550 13.89 0.08 11.96
N LEU A 551 13.19 0.17 10.84
CA LEU A 551 11.97 -0.60 10.60
C LEU A 551 11.82 -0.98 9.12
N VAL A 552 11.24 -2.15 8.87
CA VAL A 552 10.75 -2.58 7.56
C VAL A 552 9.26 -2.90 7.67
N LEU A 553 8.45 -2.25 6.85
CA LEU A 553 7.02 -2.48 6.73
C LEU A 553 6.72 -3.22 5.41
N CYS A 554 6.01 -4.35 5.49
CA CYS A 554 5.70 -5.15 4.31
C CYS A 554 4.39 -5.95 4.34
N GLY A 555 3.96 -6.43 3.17
CA GLY A 555 2.71 -7.17 2.91
C GLY A 555 2.94 -8.53 2.24
N HIS A 556 2.19 -8.82 1.16
CA HIS A 556 2.28 -9.97 0.22
C HIS A 556 1.94 -11.35 0.80
N THR A 557 2.37 -11.65 2.02
CA THR A 557 2.17 -12.99 2.59
C THR A 557 0.77 -13.18 3.17
N HIS A 558 0.04 -12.08 3.36
CA HIS A 558 -1.22 -11.96 4.08
C HIS A 558 -1.12 -12.50 5.52
N THR A 559 0.08 -12.53 6.11
CA THR A 559 0.30 -13.07 7.46
C THR A 559 0.88 -12.03 8.38
N LEU A 560 0.32 -11.96 9.59
CA LEU A 560 0.89 -11.17 10.67
C LEU A 560 2.05 -11.92 11.31
N LYS A 561 3.28 -11.53 10.95
CA LYS A 561 4.55 -12.01 11.52
C LYS A 561 5.48 -10.83 11.78
N GLU A 562 6.34 -10.96 12.76
CA GLU A 562 7.26 -9.91 13.18
C GLU A 562 8.63 -10.54 13.43
N PHE A 563 9.67 -9.88 12.93
CA PHE A 563 11.04 -10.33 13.02
C PHE A 563 11.94 -9.20 13.50
N ARG A 564 13.07 -9.55 14.10
CA ARG A 564 14.22 -8.64 14.19
C ARG A 564 15.40 -9.30 13.49
N LEU A 565 16.24 -8.47 12.87
CA LEU A 565 17.45 -8.92 12.19
C LEU A 565 18.66 -8.49 13.00
N LYS A 566 19.71 -9.30 12.97
CA LYS A 566 20.99 -8.95 13.56
C LYS A 566 22.10 -9.31 12.57
N GLU A 567 23.11 -8.46 12.51
CA GLU A 567 24.32 -8.75 11.74
C GLU A 567 24.96 -10.06 12.22
N THR A 568 25.41 -10.90 11.28
CA THR A 568 26.18 -12.12 11.60
C THR A 568 27.62 -11.96 11.11
N LYS A 569 28.57 -12.40 11.93
CA LYS A 569 29.98 -12.56 11.52
C LYS A 569 30.19 -13.83 10.72
N ASN A 570 29.34 -14.84 10.92
CA ASN A 570 29.44 -16.17 10.35
C ASN A 570 28.17 -16.48 9.57
N PRO A 571 28.07 -16.04 8.30
CA PRO A 571 26.88 -16.28 7.51
C PRO A 571 26.77 -17.77 7.17
N GLU A 572 25.62 -18.37 7.44
CA GLU A 572 25.40 -19.82 7.30
C GLU A 572 24.77 -20.17 5.96
N LYS A 573 25.20 -21.30 5.37
CA LYS A 573 24.58 -21.85 4.17
C LYS A 573 23.35 -22.68 4.55
N ILE A 574 22.17 -22.21 4.16
CA ILE A 574 20.93 -22.98 4.29
C ILE A 574 20.62 -23.72 2.99
N LYS A 575 20.15 -24.96 3.12
CA LYS A 575 19.65 -25.76 2.00
C LYS A 575 18.29 -25.23 1.54
N PHE A 576 18.28 -24.60 0.38
CA PHE A 576 17.15 -24.18 -0.44
C PHE A 576 16.85 -25.23 -1.53
N GLY A 577 15.71 -25.16 -2.21
CA GLY A 577 15.36 -26.04 -3.34
C GLY A 577 14.59 -27.34 -2.99
N TYR A 578 14.30 -28.12 -4.03
CA TYR A 578 13.59 -29.40 -3.90
C TYR A 578 14.51 -30.45 -3.26
N PHE A 579 13.92 -31.51 -2.67
CA PHE A 579 14.69 -32.63 -2.14
C PHE A 579 15.69 -33.19 -3.18
N PHE A 580 15.33 -33.16 -4.46
CA PHE A 580 16.13 -33.68 -5.58
C PHE A 580 17.08 -32.64 -6.23
N PHE A 581 16.89 -31.33 -5.99
CA PHE A 581 17.77 -30.26 -6.50
C PHE A 581 18.00 -29.20 -5.42
N PRO A 582 18.91 -29.46 -4.47
CA PRO A 582 19.18 -28.53 -3.41
C PRO A 582 20.06 -27.38 -3.86
N ILE A 583 19.52 -26.17 -3.81
CA ILE A 583 20.25 -24.93 -4.00
C ILE A 583 20.70 -24.48 -2.62
N HIS A 584 21.94 -24.05 -2.40
CA HIS A 584 22.34 -23.54 -1.09
C HIS A 584 22.37 -22.01 -1.15
N VAL A 585 21.76 -21.35 -0.16
CA VAL A 585 21.76 -19.89 -0.04
C VAL A 585 22.43 -19.53 1.27
N THR A 586 23.37 -18.59 1.21
CA THR A 586 23.99 -18.02 2.41
C THR A 586 23.05 -16.99 3.03
N VAL A 587 22.63 -17.19 4.28
CA VAL A 587 21.85 -16.20 5.03
C VAL A 587 22.83 -15.16 5.60
N PRO A 588 22.73 -13.89 5.19
CA PRO A 588 23.73 -12.88 5.56
C PRO A 588 23.47 -12.24 6.94
N VAL A 589 22.45 -12.69 7.67
CA VAL A 589 21.97 -12.10 8.93
C VAL A 589 21.40 -13.18 9.84
N GLU A 590 21.42 -12.94 11.15
CA GLU A 590 20.66 -13.74 12.11
C GLU A 590 19.22 -13.24 12.15
N VAL A 591 18.25 -14.16 12.27
CA VAL A 591 16.83 -13.82 12.26
C VAL A 591 16.14 -14.39 13.48
N TYR A 592 15.36 -13.53 14.13
CA TYR A 592 14.60 -13.86 15.31
C TYR A 592 13.14 -13.49 15.08
N THR A 593 12.21 -14.12 15.82
CA THR A 593 10.78 -13.79 15.72
C THR A 593 10.13 -13.76 17.09
N ASN A 594 9.25 -12.78 17.28
CA ASN A 594 8.43 -12.65 18.48
C ASN A 594 7.17 -11.85 18.13
N LYS A 595 6.41 -11.43 19.14
CA LYS A 595 5.37 -10.41 19.04
C LYS A 595 5.93 -9.05 19.51
N TYR A 596 6.92 -8.51 18.80
CA TYR A 596 7.64 -7.28 19.20
C TYR A 596 6.71 -6.08 19.41
N ARG A 597 5.55 -6.01 18.74
CA ARG A 597 4.56 -4.95 19.01
C ARG A 597 4.09 -4.89 20.47
N ASP A 598 4.13 -6.01 21.19
CA ASP A 598 3.75 -6.07 22.60
C ASP A 598 4.90 -5.58 23.51
N PHE A 599 6.14 -5.60 23.03
CA PHE A 599 7.30 -5.16 23.81
C PHE A 599 7.32 -3.65 23.97
N PHE A 600 6.90 -2.89 22.95
CA PHE A 600 6.80 -1.43 23.04
C PHE A 600 5.96 -0.97 24.25
N LYS A 601 4.93 -1.75 24.61
CA LYS A 601 4.00 -1.44 25.71
C LYS A 601 4.51 -1.82 27.10
N LYS A 602 5.65 -2.52 27.20
CA LYS A 602 6.23 -2.96 28.48
C LYS A 602 7.03 -1.86 29.15
N PHE A 603 7.57 -0.92 28.37
CA PHE A 603 8.40 0.16 28.87
C PHE A 603 7.51 1.31 29.34
N LYS A 604 7.72 1.75 30.58
CA LYS A 604 7.09 2.96 31.13
C LYS A 604 7.96 4.19 30.88
N ASP A 605 9.27 4.01 30.97
CA ASP A 605 10.24 5.04 30.65
C ASP A 605 10.54 5.08 29.14
N GLN A 606 10.62 6.28 28.58
CA GLN A 606 10.84 6.46 27.16
C GLN A 606 12.30 6.19 26.76
N ASN A 607 13.27 6.53 27.62
CA ASN A 607 14.68 6.33 27.32
C ASN A 607 15.02 4.84 27.32
N GLU A 608 14.46 4.05 28.24
CA GLU A 608 14.57 2.59 28.23
C GLU A 608 14.03 1.98 26.93
N LEU A 609 12.88 2.46 26.44
CA LEU A 609 12.32 2.02 25.16
C LEU A 609 13.23 2.36 23.99
N GLU A 610 13.80 3.56 23.96
CA GLU A 610 14.71 4.00 22.90
C GLU A 610 16.00 3.18 22.89
N ILE A 611 16.65 3.00 24.04
CA ILE A 611 17.84 2.16 24.20
C ILE A 611 17.55 0.73 23.74
N TRP A 612 16.43 0.16 24.18
CA TRP A 612 16.03 -1.18 23.76
C TRP A 612 15.81 -1.24 22.24
N PHE A 613 15.10 -0.28 21.68
CA PHE A 613 14.81 -0.25 20.25
C PHE A 613 16.10 -0.18 19.42
N ASP A 614 17.05 0.67 19.81
CA ASP A 614 18.33 0.85 19.14
C ASP A 614 19.24 -0.39 19.20
N VAL A 615 19.17 -1.15 20.29
CA VAL A 615 19.92 -2.41 20.43
C VAL A 615 19.37 -3.50 19.49
N TYR A 616 18.05 -3.57 19.33
CA TYR A 616 17.39 -4.70 18.66
C TYR A 616 16.94 -4.43 17.21
N LYS A 617 17.05 -3.19 16.71
CA LYS A 617 16.75 -2.86 15.31
C LYS A 617 17.73 -3.53 14.30
N PRO A 618 17.30 -3.78 13.05
CA PRO A 618 15.99 -3.45 12.47
C PRO A 618 14.90 -4.47 12.80
N PHE A 619 13.67 -3.97 12.92
CA PHE A 619 12.47 -4.82 13.00
C PHE A 619 11.78 -4.94 11.64
N VAL A 620 11.25 -6.12 11.31
CA VAL A 620 10.46 -6.38 10.10
C VAL A 620 9.04 -6.74 10.49
N PHE A 621 8.08 -5.88 10.13
CA PHE A 621 6.66 -6.07 10.39
C PHE A 621 5.93 -6.46 9.12
N GLN A 622 5.45 -7.70 9.08
CA GLN A 622 4.50 -8.15 8.06
C GLN A 622 3.08 -7.80 8.53
N THR A 623 2.38 -7.07 7.68
CA THR A 623 0.99 -6.68 7.86
C THR A 623 0.09 -7.70 7.15
N GLN A 624 -1.09 -7.92 7.71
CA GLN A 624 -2.10 -8.75 7.07
C GLN A 624 -2.79 -7.98 5.94
N ALA A 625 -3.42 -8.72 5.03
CA ALA A 625 -4.09 -8.12 3.88
C ALA A 625 -5.40 -7.43 4.27
N VAL A 626 -5.74 -6.30 3.64
CA VAL A 626 -7.05 -5.64 3.79
C VAL A 626 -8.13 -6.32 2.94
N GLY A 627 -7.76 -6.79 1.74
CA GLY A 627 -8.68 -7.47 0.83
C GLY A 627 -8.86 -8.95 1.18
N PRO A 628 -7.95 -9.84 0.72
CA PRO A 628 -8.10 -11.28 0.79
C PRO A 628 -7.93 -11.87 2.19
N ILE A 629 -8.61 -13.00 2.42
CA ILE A 629 -8.34 -13.88 3.55
C ILE A 629 -6.95 -14.52 3.39
N SER A 630 -6.20 -14.59 4.49
CA SER A 630 -4.99 -15.41 4.55
C SER A 630 -5.30 -16.91 4.42
N LEU A 631 -4.78 -17.55 3.36
CA LEU A 631 -4.93 -19.00 3.15
C LEU A 631 -3.84 -19.85 3.84
N LYS A 632 -2.86 -19.21 4.49
CA LYS A 632 -1.71 -19.88 5.11
C LYS A 632 -1.98 -20.13 6.60
N ASP A 633 -1.76 -21.36 7.04
CA ASP A 633 -1.78 -21.85 8.43
C ASP A 633 -2.66 -21.04 9.43
N LYS A 634 -3.95 -21.42 9.48
CA LYS A 634 -5.07 -20.82 10.23
C LYS A 634 -5.60 -19.50 9.65
N PHE A 635 -6.92 -19.39 9.68
CA PHE A 635 -7.65 -18.21 9.20
C PHE A 635 -7.25 -16.98 10.04
N LYS A 636 -6.86 -15.90 9.37
CA LYS A 636 -6.73 -14.56 9.96
C LYS A 636 -7.65 -13.63 9.19
N ALA A 637 -8.43 -12.83 9.92
CA ALA A 637 -9.32 -11.84 9.34
C ALA A 637 -8.51 -10.75 8.62
N PRO A 638 -9.05 -10.15 7.54
CA PRO A 638 -8.43 -9.01 6.89
C PRO A 638 -8.20 -7.84 7.86
N GLY A 639 -7.22 -6.97 7.58
CA GLY A 639 -6.98 -5.76 8.37
C GLY A 639 -5.64 -5.09 8.11
N PHE A 640 -5.17 -4.28 9.06
CA PHE A 640 -4.04 -3.36 8.88
C PHE A 640 -3.28 -3.12 10.19
N ARG A 641 -2.18 -2.35 10.13
CA ARG A 641 -1.45 -1.86 11.31
C ARG A 641 -1.64 -0.37 11.51
N TYR A 642 -1.69 0.03 12.77
CA TYR A 642 -1.81 1.41 13.21
C TYR A 642 -0.61 1.73 14.12
N PHE A 643 0.23 2.66 13.67
CA PHE A 643 1.46 3.06 14.36
C PHE A 643 1.27 4.36 15.11
N THR A 644 1.94 4.47 16.25
CA THR A 644 1.98 5.70 17.05
C THR A 644 3.41 6.03 17.40
N ILE A 645 3.80 7.25 17.07
CA ILE A 645 5.07 7.87 17.41
C ILE A 645 4.76 8.98 18.41
N LYS A 646 5.47 8.96 19.54
CA LYS A 646 5.44 10.04 20.52
C LYS A 646 6.85 10.46 20.83
N ASN A 647 7.09 11.77 20.90
CA ASN A 647 8.40 12.34 21.17
C ASN A 647 9.52 11.67 20.34
N ASN A 648 9.31 11.54 19.03
CA ASN A 648 10.23 10.91 18.08
C ASN A 648 10.53 9.42 18.29
N GLN A 649 9.76 8.70 19.12
CA GLN A 649 9.94 7.27 19.35
C GLN A 649 8.67 6.48 19.03
N ILE A 650 8.82 5.32 18.39
CA ILE A 650 7.69 4.41 18.13
C ILE A 650 7.24 3.80 19.45
N THR A 651 6.00 4.08 19.87
CA THR A 651 5.43 3.57 21.12
C THR A 651 4.37 2.50 20.90
N ALA A 652 3.80 2.39 19.69
CA ALA A 652 2.82 1.36 19.36
C ALA A 652 2.83 0.95 17.88
N ALA A 653 2.49 -0.31 17.63
CA ALA A 653 2.26 -0.91 16.31
C ALA A 653 1.05 -1.86 16.38
N ASP A 654 -0.10 -1.28 16.70
CA ASP A 654 -1.36 -2.00 16.93
C ASP A 654 -1.88 -2.67 15.66
N VAL A 655 -2.61 -3.76 15.82
CA VAL A 655 -3.20 -4.51 14.72
C VAL A 655 -4.71 -4.34 14.79
N PHE A 656 -5.32 -3.96 13.67
CA PHE A 656 -6.76 -3.89 13.51
C PHE A 656 -7.20 -4.98 12.53
N SER A 657 -8.31 -5.64 12.82
CA SER A 657 -8.87 -6.67 11.97
C SER A 657 -10.38 -6.52 11.80
N LEU A 658 -10.90 -7.12 10.74
CA LEU A 658 -12.29 -7.09 10.38
C LEU A 658 -13.11 -8.04 11.28
N HIS A 659 -14.07 -7.50 12.00
CA HIS A 659 -14.97 -8.21 12.91
C HIS A 659 -16.38 -8.23 12.30
N ILE A 660 -17.15 -9.30 12.53
CA ILE A 660 -18.59 -9.33 12.24
C ILE A 660 -19.30 -8.48 13.30
N ILE A 661 -20.20 -7.60 12.85
CA ILE A 661 -21.10 -6.86 13.73
C ILE A 661 -22.21 -7.81 14.15
N ASP A 662 -22.34 -8.04 15.46
CA ASP A 662 -23.44 -8.80 16.04
C ASP A 662 -24.77 -8.12 15.70
N THR A 663 -25.53 -8.71 14.78
CA THR A 663 -26.91 -8.26 14.54
C THR A 663 -27.75 -8.81 15.70
N PRO A 664 -28.52 -7.98 16.43
CA PRO A 664 -29.47 -8.49 17.41
C PRO A 664 -30.31 -9.58 16.75
N LYS A 665 -30.42 -10.75 17.39
CA LYS A 665 -31.37 -11.77 16.93
C LYS A 665 -32.77 -11.19 17.14
N GLU A 666 -33.42 -10.79 16.06
CA GLU A 666 -34.87 -10.55 16.03
C GLU A 666 -35.64 -11.82 16.36
#